data_AF-A0AAP2DSL5-F1
#
_entry.id   AF-A0AAP2DSL5-F1
#
_cell.length_a   1.000
_cell.length_b   1.000
_cell.length_c   1.000
_cell.angle_alpha   90.00
_cell.angle_beta   90.00
_cell.angle_gamma   90.00
#
_symmetry.space_group_name_H-M   'P 1'
#
loop_
_entity.id
_entity.type
_entity.pdbx_description
1 polymer ?
#
loop_
_entity_poly.entity_id
_entity_poly.type
_entity_poly.pdbx_seq_one_letter_code
_entity_poly.pdbx_strand_id
1 'polypeptide(L)'
;MKRLYLFRSVCASLLVLLCQFVYAQFKVVGYLPSWAGNVSDVQFSKLTHINYAFALPTPTGGLQSLGGGASKLQSLVSAGHAAGKKVLIAVGGWNNADDSAFRSLAANATYRTNFVNALLGMVNQYNLDGVDIDWEYPTGAESPNFTLLMQQLSNALHAQGKLLTAAVVASGSTGDGVQAPVFGYVDFLNLMAYDGGGSNHSTYNYAVQSLNYWKGRGLPVSKAILGVPFYGRSANEYVGFDDLLVRGASPNADSFNGVGYNGIPTIKSKTNLAFDQGGGIMIWDLSDDARNANSLLTAIDQVVQQRGGGNPGCVPVAASSDDGNVPANVLDNDLNTRWSATGDGQWIQFCLATPASVTGVQVAFYSGNTRTTTFDVQTSGNGTAWTNAATGLVSSGTSLALETFTFAARTAQYIRIVGHGNSVNAWNSLTEVKITTEAPSIPVGQTVWLRGFNSQYVSSKNGVGPMWCNATVVANWNQFLVVDAGAGKVALQNQSFYVSSENGAQAMTCSRATVQDWEKFDWITNADGTVSLRGNNGLYVSSENGTQAMTCNRPTIGGWESFAWSVVTPASAARMAPINAASLTLYPNEVSDKVHYVLRAGASVHEVKVVNLNGEVVYQATGEAQAENTIEASSWKRGIYYVTISTTGFAKSIRIIKN
;
A
#
# COMPACT_ATOMS: atom_id res chain seq x y z
N MET A 1 8.37 -75.05 -2.23
CA MET A 1 9.53 -74.23 -2.64
C MET A 1 9.08 -72.78 -2.78
N LYS A 2 9.59 -71.91 -1.88
CA LYS A 2 9.86 -70.45 -1.97
C LYS A 2 8.86 -69.45 -2.64
N ARG A 3 8.41 -68.50 -1.80
CA ARG A 3 8.28 -67.01 -1.95
C ARG A 3 7.24 -66.49 -2.97
N LEU A 4 6.15 -65.79 -2.59
CA LEU A 4 5.96 -64.53 -1.84
C LEU A 4 6.72 -63.33 -2.45
N TYR A 5 6.00 -62.31 -2.96
CA TYR A 5 6.19 -60.83 -2.85
C TYR A 5 5.33 -60.13 -3.94
N LEU A 6 4.17 -59.54 -3.63
CA LEU A 6 3.92 -58.19 -3.10
C LEU A 6 3.75 -57.11 -4.21
N PHE A 7 2.52 -56.92 -4.69
CA PHE A 7 2.10 -55.66 -5.31
C PHE A 7 1.79 -54.67 -4.19
N ARG A 8 2.59 -53.60 -4.05
CA ARG A 8 2.27 -52.45 -3.19
C ARG A 8 2.21 -51.19 -4.05
N SER A 9 1.08 -50.51 -3.92
CA SER A 9 0.80 -49.15 -4.35
C SER A 9 1.88 -48.17 -3.92
N VAL A 10 2.25 -47.25 -4.80
CA VAL A 10 2.87 -45.97 -4.43
C VAL A 10 2.13 -44.86 -5.17
N CYS A 11 1.11 -44.28 -4.51
CA CYS A 11 0.74 -42.90 -4.73
C CYS A 11 1.87 -42.04 -4.13
N ALA A 12 2.73 -41.48 -4.97
CA ALA A 12 3.66 -40.45 -4.55
C ALA A 12 2.93 -39.10 -4.62
N SER A 13 2.41 -38.66 -3.48
CA SER A 13 1.96 -37.28 -3.27
C SER A 13 3.19 -36.36 -3.34
N LEU A 14 3.37 -35.68 -4.47
CA LEU A 14 4.40 -34.64 -4.61
C LEU A 14 3.90 -33.38 -3.90
N LEU A 15 4.19 -33.26 -2.61
CA LEU A 15 4.01 -32.02 -1.85
C LEU A 15 5.10 -31.04 -2.30
N VAL A 16 4.82 -30.24 -3.32
CA VAL A 16 5.68 -29.12 -3.71
C VAL A 16 5.58 -28.08 -2.59
N LEU A 17 6.58 -28.08 -1.70
CA LEU A 17 6.81 -27.00 -0.75
C LEU A 17 7.20 -25.76 -1.56
N LEU A 18 6.22 -24.94 -1.95
CA LEU A 18 6.44 -23.59 -2.44
C LEU A 18 7.02 -22.76 -1.29
N CYS A 19 8.34 -22.77 -1.15
CA CYS A 19 9.05 -21.82 -0.32
C CYS A 19 8.94 -20.45 -1.02
N GLN A 20 7.88 -19.71 -0.69
CA GLN A 20 7.75 -18.32 -1.09
C GLN A 20 8.75 -17.49 -0.30
N PHE A 21 9.88 -17.14 -0.92
CA PHE A 21 10.70 -16.03 -0.43
C PHE A 21 9.91 -14.75 -0.67
N VAL A 22 9.14 -14.32 0.32
CA VAL A 22 8.58 -12.97 0.40
C VAL A 22 9.76 -12.04 0.69
N TYR A 23 10.24 -11.32 -0.32
CA TYR A 23 11.15 -10.20 -0.09
C TYR A 23 10.42 -9.17 0.78
N ALA A 24 11.01 -8.82 1.93
CA ALA A 24 10.38 -7.93 2.89
C ALA A 24 10.30 -6.50 2.31
N GLN A 25 9.09 -5.94 2.24
CA GLN A 25 8.82 -4.57 1.81
C GLN A 25 9.62 -3.53 2.64
N PHE A 26 10.16 -2.49 1.99
CA PHE A 26 10.82 -1.37 2.67
C PHE A 26 9.79 -0.57 3.46
N LYS A 27 10.03 -0.39 4.75
CA LYS A 27 9.05 0.22 5.66
C LYS A 27 9.33 1.70 5.83
N VAL A 28 8.28 2.50 5.78
CA VAL A 28 8.27 3.88 6.28
C VAL A 28 7.31 3.92 7.47
N VAL A 29 7.84 4.11 8.67
CA VAL A 29 7.11 4.02 9.94
C VAL A 29 7.07 5.43 10.57
N GLY A 30 5.89 5.98 10.79
CA GLY A 30 5.75 7.30 11.43
C GLY A 30 5.12 7.22 12.81
N TYR A 31 5.68 7.90 13.80
CA TYR A 31 5.02 8.08 15.10
C TYR A 31 4.09 9.30 15.05
N LEU A 32 2.86 9.14 15.56
CA LEU A 32 1.92 10.24 15.80
C LEU A 32 1.59 10.30 17.30
N PRO A 33 2.10 11.32 18.03
CA PRO A 33 1.82 11.47 19.44
C PRO A 33 0.35 11.77 19.74
N SER A 34 -0.10 11.46 20.95
CA SER A 34 -1.46 11.65 21.40
C SER A 34 -1.71 13.12 21.73
N TRP A 35 -0.66 13.83 22.14
CA TRP A 35 -0.67 15.25 22.51
C TRP A 35 -0.44 16.23 21.35
N ALA A 36 0.08 15.78 20.20
CA ALA A 36 0.46 16.67 19.09
C ALA A 36 0.06 16.12 17.70
N GLY A 37 -0.10 17.01 16.72
CA GLY A 37 -0.51 16.69 15.34
C GLY A 37 -1.97 16.27 15.17
N ASN A 38 -2.53 16.44 13.97
CA ASN A 38 -3.89 16.00 13.63
C ASN A 38 -3.87 14.84 12.64
N VAL A 39 -4.85 13.96 12.73
CA VAL A 39 -5.00 12.83 11.80
C VAL A 39 -5.16 13.29 10.35
N SER A 40 -5.84 14.42 10.12
CA SER A 40 -6.02 15.03 8.80
C SER A 40 -4.72 15.49 8.14
N ASP A 41 -3.67 15.73 8.95
CA ASP A 41 -2.38 16.24 8.48
C ASP A 41 -1.43 15.09 8.10
N VAL A 42 -1.78 13.85 8.44
CA VAL A 42 -0.95 12.67 8.16
C VAL A 42 -0.93 12.38 6.67
N GLN A 43 0.26 12.41 6.07
CA GLN A 43 0.47 12.15 4.65
C GLN A 43 0.51 10.63 4.37
N PHE A 44 -0.62 9.94 4.59
CA PHE A 44 -0.69 8.48 4.58
C PHE A 44 -0.07 7.81 3.35
N SER A 45 -0.18 8.40 2.16
CA SER A 45 0.38 7.84 0.93
C SER A 45 1.87 7.54 1.01
N LYS A 46 2.62 8.28 1.85
CA LYS A 46 4.08 8.20 2.03
C LYS A 46 4.51 7.24 3.14
N LEU A 47 3.55 6.69 3.88
CA LEU A 47 3.81 5.81 5.02
C LEU A 47 3.46 4.37 4.68
N THR A 48 3.97 3.43 5.48
CA THR A 48 3.55 2.02 5.47
C THR A 48 2.89 1.63 6.79
N HIS A 49 3.43 2.16 7.89
CA HIS A 49 2.98 1.92 9.26
C HIS A 49 2.90 3.25 10.00
N ILE A 50 1.95 3.34 10.93
CA ILE A 50 1.82 4.45 11.86
C ILE A 50 1.75 3.89 13.28
N ASN A 51 2.61 4.39 14.15
CA ASN A 51 2.61 4.07 15.57
C ASN A 51 1.94 5.23 16.33
N TYR A 52 0.78 4.97 16.94
CA TYR A 52 0.12 5.96 17.78
C TYR A 52 0.76 5.97 19.17
N ALA A 53 1.42 7.07 19.52
CA ALA A 53 2.17 7.22 20.75
C ALA A 53 1.40 8.07 21.77
N PHE A 54 1.25 7.74 23.04
CA PHE A 54 1.48 6.45 23.67
C PHE A 54 0.26 6.04 24.48
N ALA A 55 0.05 4.74 24.60
CA ALA A 55 -0.60 4.17 25.77
C ALA A 55 0.43 4.00 26.88
N LEU A 56 0.01 4.11 28.15
CA LEU A 56 0.90 3.89 29.29
C LEU A 56 0.49 2.63 30.06
N PRO A 57 1.44 1.75 30.45
CA PRO A 57 1.12 0.61 31.27
C PRO A 57 0.83 1.01 32.73
N THR A 58 0.17 0.12 33.47
CA THR A 58 0.12 0.16 34.94
C THR A 58 1.08 -0.89 35.54
N PRO A 59 1.54 -0.72 36.80
CA PRO A 59 2.49 -1.66 37.42
C PRO A 59 2.00 -3.12 37.54
N THR A 60 0.69 -3.36 37.45
CA THR A 60 0.06 -4.68 37.56
C THR A 60 -0.40 -5.25 36.21
N GLY A 61 0.05 -4.63 35.11
CA GLY A 61 -0.24 -5.09 33.75
C GLY A 61 -1.58 -4.63 33.19
N GLY A 62 -2.10 -3.49 33.64
CA GLY A 62 -3.20 -2.78 32.96
C GLY A 62 -2.69 -1.74 31.97
N LEU A 63 -3.63 -1.00 31.37
CA LEU A 63 -3.35 0.20 30.57
C LEU A 63 -4.06 1.39 31.20
N GLN A 64 -3.39 2.55 31.22
CA GLN A 64 -4.00 3.81 31.62
C GLN A 64 -5.02 4.26 30.57
N SER A 65 -5.98 5.10 30.99
CA SER A 65 -6.97 5.66 30.07
C SER A 65 -6.29 6.58 29.05
N LEU A 66 -6.63 6.41 27.77
CA LEU A 66 -6.18 7.32 26.71
C LEU A 66 -6.85 8.70 26.78
N GLY A 67 -7.89 8.86 27.61
CA GLY A 67 -8.66 10.11 27.71
C GLY A 67 -9.14 10.60 26.33
N GLY A 68 -8.90 11.89 26.05
CA GLY A 68 -9.20 12.49 24.74
C GLY A 68 -8.41 11.88 23.57
N GLY A 69 -7.31 11.17 23.83
CA GLY A 69 -6.54 10.46 22.82
C GLY A 69 -7.27 9.26 22.19
N ALA A 70 -8.33 8.75 22.81
CA ALA A 70 -9.09 7.61 22.29
C ALA A 70 -9.80 7.92 20.97
N SER A 71 -10.41 9.12 20.85
CA SER A 71 -11.10 9.53 19.63
C SER A 71 -10.12 9.76 18.48
N LYS A 72 -8.95 10.34 18.78
CA LYS A 72 -7.86 10.53 17.84
C LYS A 72 -7.31 9.18 17.34
N LEU A 73 -7.11 8.21 18.23
CA LEU A 73 -6.73 6.84 17.86
C LEU A 73 -7.75 6.20 16.92
N GLN A 74 -9.04 6.26 17.26
CA GLN A 74 -10.11 5.69 16.41
C GLN A 74 -10.11 6.33 15.00
N SER A 75 -9.89 7.65 14.94
CA SER A 75 -9.83 8.41 13.69
C SER A 75 -8.60 8.03 12.87
N LEU A 76 -7.45 7.87 13.53
CA LEU A 76 -6.21 7.44 12.91
C LEU A 76 -6.30 6.03 12.33
N VAL A 77 -6.86 5.06 13.08
CA VAL A 77 -7.05 3.69 12.58
C VAL A 77 -7.95 3.71 11.34
N SER A 78 -9.08 4.42 11.41
CA SER A 78 -10.02 4.50 10.29
C SER A 78 -9.38 5.09 9.04
N ALA A 79 -8.65 6.21 9.17
CA ALA A 79 -7.97 6.88 8.06
C ALA A 79 -6.78 6.06 7.52
N GLY A 80 -5.97 5.48 8.41
CA GLY A 80 -4.85 4.63 8.05
C GLY A 80 -5.29 3.40 7.26
N HIS A 81 -6.32 2.70 7.74
CA HIS A 81 -6.89 1.53 7.05
C HIS A 81 -7.51 1.89 5.70
N ALA A 82 -8.23 3.02 5.61
CA ALA A 82 -8.76 3.51 4.34
C ALA A 82 -7.64 3.80 3.32
N ALA A 83 -6.47 4.20 3.79
CA ALA A 83 -5.27 4.40 2.97
C ALA A 83 -4.44 3.11 2.78
N GLY A 84 -4.88 1.96 3.28
CA GLY A 84 -4.17 0.68 3.18
C GLY A 84 -2.91 0.59 4.04
N LYS A 85 -2.82 1.37 5.13
CA LYS A 85 -1.67 1.45 6.03
C LYS A 85 -1.92 0.70 7.32
N LYS A 86 -0.84 0.27 7.96
CA LYS A 86 -0.89 -0.44 9.25
C LYS A 86 -0.87 0.56 10.40
N VAL A 87 -1.74 0.40 11.38
CA VAL A 87 -1.78 1.26 12.57
C VAL A 87 -1.56 0.44 13.83
N LEU A 88 -0.49 0.74 14.57
CA LEU A 88 -0.13 0.09 15.82
C LEU A 88 -0.30 1.07 16.99
N ILE A 89 -0.56 0.54 18.18
CA ILE A 89 -0.45 1.31 19.42
C ILE A 89 0.98 1.19 19.96
N ALA A 90 1.65 2.33 20.15
CA ALA A 90 2.92 2.37 20.86
C ALA A 90 2.67 2.51 22.36
N VAL A 91 3.41 1.76 23.16
CA VAL A 91 3.20 1.66 24.61
C VAL A 91 4.48 2.03 25.34
N GLY A 92 4.43 3.04 26.21
CA GLY A 92 5.59 3.55 26.93
C GLY A 92 6.03 4.94 26.47
N GLY A 93 7.23 5.01 25.88
CA GLY A 93 8.00 6.21 25.60
C GLY A 93 8.76 6.70 26.83
N TRP A 94 9.62 7.71 26.65
CA TRP A 94 10.47 8.30 27.71
C TRP A 94 9.77 8.52 29.07
N ASN A 95 8.49 8.94 29.09
CA ASN A 95 7.66 9.06 30.30
C ASN A 95 8.38 9.69 31.52
N ASN A 96 9.08 10.82 31.31
CA ASN A 96 9.91 11.49 32.33
C ASN A 96 10.94 10.57 33.02
N ALA A 97 11.51 9.63 32.27
CA ALA A 97 12.40 8.57 32.74
C ALA A 97 11.79 7.62 33.78
N ASP A 98 10.45 7.52 33.85
CA ASP A 98 9.75 6.59 34.75
C ASP A 98 9.29 5.31 34.04
N ASP A 99 10.14 4.28 34.14
CA ASP A 99 9.83 2.92 33.70
C ASP A 99 9.34 2.00 34.82
N SER A 100 8.94 2.52 35.98
CA SER A 100 8.59 1.70 37.15
C SER A 100 7.44 0.72 36.86
N ALA A 101 6.49 1.11 36.02
CA ALA A 101 5.39 0.26 35.59
C ALA A 101 5.90 -0.93 34.75
N PHE A 102 6.78 -0.69 33.77
CA PHE A 102 7.40 -1.75 32.97
C PHE A 102 8.21 -2.71 33.84
N ARG A 103 9.03 -2.18 34.74
CA ARG A 103 9.84 -2.99 35.68
C ARG A 103 8.97 -3.91 36.53
N SER A 104 7.89 -3.37 37.10
CA SER A 104 6.94 -4.15 37.91
C SER A 104 6.18 -5.21 37.11
N LEU A 105 5.58 -4.83 35.98
CA LEU A 105 4.76 -5.76 35.18
C LEU A 105 5.61 -6.85 34.53
N ALA A 106 6.81 -6.53 34.04
CA ALA A 106 7.66 -7.48 33.34
C ALA A 106 8.25 -8.52 34.30
N ALA A 107 8.53 -8.15 35.56
CA ALA A 107 9.09 -9.05 36.56
C ALA A 107 8.11 -10.11 37.08
N ASN A 108 6.79 -9.92 36.91
CA ASN A 108 5.78 -10.80 37.46
C ASN A 108 4.96 -11.52 36.36
N ALA A 109 4.92 -12.86 36.40
CA ALA A 109 4.25 -13.66 35.37
C ALA A 109 2.73 -13.38 35.23
N THR A 110 2.04 -13.13 36.35
CA THR A 110 0.63 -12.76 36.34
C THR A 110 0.44 -11.38 35.72
N TYR A 111 1.31 -10.42 36.04
CA TYR A 111 1.20 -9.07 35.48
C TYR A 111 1.56 -9.02 34.00
N ARG A 112 2.54 -9.81 33.54
CA ARG A 112 2.77 -10.00 32.10
C ARG A 112 1.52 -10.53 31.39
N THR A 113 0.85 -11.54 31.96
CA THR A 113 -0.39 -12.09 31.41
C THR A 113 -1.51 -11.05 31.36
N ASN A 114 -1.68 -10.27 32.43
CA ASN A 114 -2.65 -9.17 32.46
C ASN A 114 -2.36 -8.15 31.36
N PHE A 115 -1.09 -7.78 31.19
CA PHE A 115 -0.67 -6.78 30.21
C PHE A 115 -0.89 -7.24 28.77
N VAL A 116 -0.53 -8.49 28.46
CA VAL A 116 -0.81 -9.12 27.16
C VAL A 116 -2.31 -9.10 26.87
N ASN A 117 -3.15 -9.47 27.84
CA ASN A 117 -4.60 -9.47 27.69
C ASN A 117 -5.18 -8.06 27.51
N ALA A 118 -4.67 -7.08 28.27
CA ALA A 118 -5.10 -5.69 28.16
C ALA A 118 -4.76 -5.11 26.77
N LEU A 119 -3.57 -5.40 26.24
CA LEU A 119 -3.17 -5.00 24.90
C LEU A 119 -3.98 -5.69 23.81
N LEU A 120 -4.22 -7.00 23.91
CA LEU A 120 -5.12 -7.69 22.99
C LEU A 120 -6.54 -7.09 23.03
N GLY A 121 -7.02 -6.72 24.21
CA GLY A 121 -8.29 -6.02 24.38
C GLY A 121 -8.32 -4.70 23.61
N MET A 122 -7.29 -3.88 23.77
CA MET A 122 -7.16 -2.60 23.05
C MET A 122 -7.01 -2.81 21.53
N VAL A 123 -6.20 -3.78 21.10
CA VAL A 123 -6.02 -4.13 19.68
C VAL A 123 -7.34 -4.50 19.04
N ASN A 124 -8.16 -5.32 19.71
CA ASN A 124 -9.46 -5.73 19.20
C ASN A 124 -10.49 -4.59 19.27
N GLN A 125 -10.49 -3.80 20.35
CA GLN A 125 -11.41 -2.68 20.51
C GLN A 125 -11.25 -1.62 19.42
N TYR A 126 -10.01 -1.24 19.12
CA TYR A 126 -9.70 -0.18 18.16
C TYR A 126 -9.38 -0.71 16.76
N ASN A 127 -9.45 -2.03 16.53
CA ASN A 127 -9.05 -2.69 15.29
C ASN A 127 -7.61 -2.36 14.87
N LEU A 128 -6.66 -2.39 15.80
CA LEU A 128 -5.26 -2.13 15.51
C LEU A 128 -4.61 -3.29 14.75
N ASP A 129 -3.56 -3.01 14.00
CA ASP A 129 -2.76 -4.01 13.29
C ASP A 129 -1.67 -4.63 14.17
N GLY A 130 -1.38 -4.06 15.34
CA GLY A 130 -0.35 -4.56 16.23
C GLY A 130 -0.01 -3.63 17.39
N VAL A 131 1.09 -3.96 18.06
CA VAL A 131 1.63 -3.23 19.22
C VAL A 131 3.11 -2.94 19.00
N ASP A 132 3.52 -1.72 19.34
CA ASP A 132 4.92 -1.32 19.43
C ASP A 132 5.29 -1.09 20.91
N ILE A 133 6.30 -1.79 21.41
CA ILE A 133 6.78 -1.62 22.78
C ILE A 133 7.94 -0.64 22.81
N ASP A 134 7.78 0.44 23.57
CA ASP A 134 8.78 1.50 23.72
C ASP A 134 9.14 1.65 25.20
N TRP A 135 9.86 0.67 25.74
CA TRP A 135 10.42 0.74 27.09
C TRP A 135 11.84 1.28 26.99
N GLU A 136 12.07 2.45 27.61
CA GLU A 136 13.31 3.22 27.51
C GLU A 136 14.08 3.34 28.86
N TYR A 137 14.78 2.31 29.35
CA TYR A 137 15.15 1.07 28.67
C TYR A 137 15.30 -0.09 29.67
N PRO A 138 15.03 -1.35 29.25
CA PRO A 138 15.40 -2.50 30.06
C PRO A 138 16.93 -2.57 30.20
N THR A 139 17.43 -2.79 31.42
CA THR A 139 18.87 -2.94 31.66
C THR A 139 19.19 -4.09 32.61
N GLY A 140 20.39 -4.69 32.48
CA GLY A 140 20.91 -5.67 33.43
C GLY A 140 19.91 -6.78 33.79
N ALA A 141 19.43 -6.77 35.04
CA ALA A 141 18.49 -7.75 35.57
C ALA A 141 17.09 -7.73 34.91
N GLU A 142 16.74 -6.68 34.17
CA GLU A 142 15.45 -6.54 33.50
C GLU A 142 15.42 -7.23 32.13
N SER A 143 16.57 -7.47 31.52
CA SER A 143 16.70 -8.06 30.18
C SER A 143 15.98 -9.41 30.02
N PRO A 144 16.07 -10.36 30.97
CA PRO A 144 15.30 -11.61 30.90
C PRO A 144 13.79 -11.38 31.01
N ASN A 145 13.35 -10.41 31.82
CA ASN A 145 11.94 -10.08 32.00
C ASN A 145 11.35 -9.44 30.74
N PHE A 146 12.10 -8.55 30.09
CA PHE A 146 11.73 -8.02 28.78
C PHE A 146 11.61 -9.13 27.75
N THR A 147 12.56 -10.06 27.69
CA THR A 147 12.52 -11.20 26.76
C THR A 147 11.30 -12.10 26.98
N LEU A 148 10.96 -12.41 28.23
CA LEU A 148 9.75 -13.18 28.57
C LEU A 148 8.46 -12.44 28.20
N LEU A 149 8.42 -11.12 28.41
CA LEU A 149 7.29 -10.29 28.00
C LEU A 149 7.11 -10.28 26.48
N MET A 150 8.18 -10.04 25.72
CA MET A 150 8.15 -10.02 24.26
C MET A 150 7.75 -11.38 23.67
N GLN A 151 8.20 -12.49 24.28
CA GLN A 151 7.78 -13.84 23.88
C GLN A 151 6.26 -14.03 24.06
N GLN A 152 5.70 -13.63 25.22
CA GLN A 152 4.27 -13.78 25.47
C GLN A 152 3.43 -12.89 24.55
N LEU A 153 3.86 -11.65 24.31
CA LEU A 153 3.22 -10.74 23.35
C LEU A 153 3.26 -11.31 21.93
N SER A 154 4.40 -11.82 21.48
CA SER A 154 4.55 -12.40 20.14
C SER A 154 3.58 -13.56 19.93
N ASN A 155 3.56 -14.54 20.85
CA ASN A 155 2.65 -15.67 20.77
C ASN A 155 1.17 -15.21 20.68
N ALA A 156 0.79 -14.22 21.49
CA ALA A 156 -0.57 -13.72 21.58
C ALA A 156 -1.00 -12.91 20.33
N LEU A 157 -0.15 -12.00 19.87
CA LEU A 157 -0.43 -11.12 18.73
C LEU A 157 -0.36 -11.87 17.39
N HIS A 158 0.69 -12.67 17.18
CA HIS A 158 0.86 -13.42 15.94
C HIS A 158 -0.23 -14.47 15.75
N ALA A 159 -0.76 -15.06 16.83
CA ALA A 159 -1.92 -15.95 16.75
C ALA A 159 -3.19 -15.27 16.19
N GLN A 160 -3.27 -13.93 16.26
CA GLN A 160 -4.36 -13.12 15.67
C GLN A 160 -3.94 -12.41 14.37
N GLY A 161 -2.76 -12.75 13.82
CA GLY A 161 -2.21 -12.09 12.63
C GLY A 161 -1.85 -10.63 12.87
N LYS A 162 -1.56 -10.25 14.12
CA LYS A 162 -1.20 -8.89 14.54
C LYS A 162 0.32 -8.75 14.69
N LEU A 163 0.84 -7.56 14.43
CA LEU A 163 2.27 -7.25 14.47
C LEU A 163 2.73 -6.99 15.91
N LEU A 164 3.99 -7.32 16.19
CA LEU A 164 4.73 -6.91 17.38
C LEU A 164 6.03 -6.24 16.96
N THR A 165 6.22 -4.99 17.35
CA THR A 165 7.45 -4.23 17.12
C THR A 165 7.97 -3.65 18.43
N ALA A 166 9.18 -3.10 18.41
CA ALA A 166 9.70 -2.35 19.55
C ALA A 166 10.63 -1.23 19.08
N ALA A 167 10.55 -0.09 19.76
CA ALA A 167 11.56 0.94 19.68
C ALA A 167 12.71 0.63 20.63
N VAL A 168 13.94 0.81 20.17
CA VAL A 168 15.15 0.44 20.90
C VAL A 168 16.22 1.51 20.74
N VAL A 169 17.10 1.60 21.74
CA VAL A 169 18.24 2.52 21.74
C VAL A 169 19.08 2.39 20.45
N ALA A 170 19.69 3.47 19.99
CA ALA A 170 20.52 3.47 18.79
C ALA A 170 21.65 2.42 18.85
N SER A 171 22.42 2.39 19.93
CA SER A 171 23.57 1.50 20.14
C SER A 171 24.08 1.56 21.59
N GLY A 172 25.12 0.79 21.91
CA GLY A 172 25.81 0.84 23.21
C GLY A 172 25.27 -0.17 24.23
N SER A 173 25.79 -0.13 25.46
CA SER A 173 25.49 -1.13 26.50
C SER A 173 24.02 -1.18 26.90
N THR A 174 23.27 -0.08 26.75
CA THR A 174 21.81 -0.08 26.95
C THR A 174 21.11 -1.07 26.02
N GLY A 175 21.65 -1.30 24.81
CA GLY A 175 21.09 -2.26 23.86
C GLY A 175 21.15 -3.71 24.37
N ASP A 176 22.03 -4.02 25.33
CA ASP A 176 22.16 -5.35 25.92
C ASP A 176 20.90 -5.79 26.69
N GLY A 177 20.05 -4.82 27.08
CA GLY A 177 18.71 -5.04 27.62
C GLY A 177 17.78 -5.84 26.71
N VAL A 178 17.99 -5.74 25.39
CA VAL A 178 17.24 -6.48 24.37
C VAL A 178 18.05 -7.71 23.98
N GLN A 179 17.68 -8.88 24.49
CA GLN A 179 18.41 -10.12 24.22
C GLN A 179 18.09 -10.67 22.82
N ALA A 180 19.05 -11.38 22.21
CA ALA A 180 18.93 -11.91 20.85
C ALA A 180 17.65 -12.72 20.54
N PRO A 181 17.05 -13.51 21.47
CA PRO A 181 15.78 -14.17 21.22
C PRO A 181 14.64 -13.22 20.82
N VAL A 182 14.67 -11.96 21.28
CA VAL A 182 13.67 -10.95 20.93
C VAL A 182 13.62 -10.71 19.42
N PHE A 183 14.73 -10.86 18.69
CA PHE A 183 14.78 -10.68 17.23
C PHE A 183 13.90 -11.72 16.48
N GLY A 184 13.65 -12.87 17.11
CA GLY A 184 12.71 -13.89 16.62
C GLY A 184 11.25 -13.60 16.98
N TYR A 185 10.99 -12.80 18.00
CA TYR A 185 9.64 -12.50 18.51
C TYR A 185 9.03 -11.26 17.87
N VAL A 186 9.83 -10.29 17.45
CA VAL A 186 9.34 -9.07 16.79
C VAL A 186 9.27 -9.23 15.28
N ASP A 187 8.35 -8.51 14.65
CA ASP A 187 8.31 -8.31 13.20
C ASP A 187 9.47 -7.43 12.74
N PHE A 188 9.76 -6.36 13.49
CA PHE A 188 10.95 -5.50 13.30
C PHE A 188 11.23 -4.63 14.53
N LEU A 189 12.43 -4.05 14.59
CA LEU A 189 12.86 -3.07 15.59
C LEU A 189 13.01 -1.68 14.95
N ASN A 190 12.48 -0.67 15.63
CA ASN A 190 12.67 0.74 15.32
C ASN A 190 13.90 1.26 16.08
N LEU A 191 14.99 1.54 15.36
CA LEU A 191 16.26 1.94 15.95
C LEU A 191 16.27 3.46 16.16
N MET A 192 16.21 3.93 17.40
CA MET A 192 16.15 5.35 17.74
C MET A 192 17.51 6.04 17.57
N ALA A 193 17.98 6.17 16.33
CA ALA A 193 19.28 6.73 15.95
C ALA A 193 19.32 8.27 16.03
N TYR A 194 18.81 8.81 17.13
CA TYR A 194 18.79 10.21 17.52
C TYR A 194 19.04 10.33 19.03
N ASP A 195 19.08 11.55 19.54
CA ASP A 195 19.37 11.84 20.95
C ASP A 195 20.75 11.36 21.45
N GLY A 196 21.72 11.23 20.54
CA GLY A 196 23.14 10.95 20.84
C GLY A 196 23.90 12.08 21.56
N GLY A 197 23.22 13.17 21.92
CA GLY A 197 23.74 14.27 22.74
C GLY A 197 24.02 15.59 21.98
N GLY A 198 23.68 16.70 22.65
CA GLY A 198 23.96 18.06 22.17
C GLY A 198 23.35 18.38 20.80
N SER A 199 24.02 19.22 20.01
CA SER A 199 23.61 19.55 18.64
C SER A 199 23.89 18.42 17.64
N ASN A 200 24.83 17.53 17.92
CA ASN A 200 25.14 16.38 17.05
C ASN A 200 24.27 15.14 17.38
N HIS A 201 23.03 15.36 17.83
CA HIS A 201 22.19 14.29 18.38
C HIS A 201 21.80 13.20 17.37
N SER A 202 21.85 13.48 16.05
CA SER A 202 21.52 12.50 15.01
C SER A 202 22.35 12.71 13.74
N THR A 203 23.66 12.49 13.82
CA THR A 203 24.54 12.54 12.64
C THR A 203 24.34 11.34 11.70
N TYR A 204 24.78 11.45 10.44
CA TYR A 204 24.83 10.29 9.52
C TYR A 204 25.68 9.14 10.08
N ASN A 205 26.84 9.47 10.68
CA ASN A 205 27.72 8.47 11.28
C ASN A 205 27.06 7.73 12.45
N TYR A 206 26.23 8.42 13.25
CA TYR A 206 25.48 7.78 14.32
C TYR A 206 24.42 6.79 13.78
N ALA A 207 23.77 7.12 12.66
CA ALA A 207 22.87 6.21 11.96
C ALA A 207 23.59 4.95 11.43
N VAL A 208 24.78 5.11 10.83
CA VAL A 208 25.63 3.98 10.39
C VAL A 208 26.02 3.11 11.59
N GLN A 209 26.46 3.73 12.69
CA GLN A 209 26.82 3.02 13.92
C GLN A 209 25.63 2.22 14.47
N SER A 210 24.44 2.80 14.50
CA SER A 210 23.23 2.14 14.99
C SER A 210 22.89 0.89 14.19
N LEU A 211 22.83 1.01 12.86
CA LEU A 211 22.56 -0.14 11.98
C LEU A 211 23.62 -1.23 12.14
N ASN A 212 24.90 -0.86 12.17
CA ASN A 212 25.98 -1.84 12.32
C ASN A 212 25.97 -2.52 13.68
N TYR A 213 25.64 -1.80 14.75
CA TYR A 213 25.52 -2.36 16.10
C TYR A 213 24.44 -3.44 16.14
N TRP A 214 23.21 -3.15 15.71
CA TRP A 214 22.11 -4.11 15.79
C TRP A 214 22.28 -5.30 14.84
N LYS A 215 22.75 -5.07 13.60
CA LYS A 215 23.10 -6.16 12.68
C LYS A 215 24.24 -7.03 13.22
N GLY A 216 25.26 -6.42 13.83
CA GLY A 216 26.39 -7.13 14.44
C GLY A 216 25.96 -8.02 15.61
N ARG A 217 24.84 -7.72 16.26
CA ARG A 217 24.22 -8.57 17.29
C ARG A 217 23.34 -9.70 16.72
N GLY A 218 23.14 -9.74 15.41
CA GLY A 218 22.36 -10.77 14.72
C GLY A 218 20.93 -10.36 14.35
N LEU A 219 20.55 -9.08 14.47
CA LEU A 219 19.26 -8.61 13.96
C LEU A 219 19.24 -8.73 12.42
N PRO A 220 18.25 -9.43 11.81
CA PRO A 220 18.14 -9.49 10.36
C PRO A 220 17.99 -8.10 9.75
N VAL A 221 18.63 -7.86 8.61
CA VAL A 221 18.60 -6.56 7.91
C VAL A 221 17.17 -6.07 7.67
N SER A 222 16.27 -6.97 7.24
CA SER A 222 14.86 -6.68 6.97
C SER A 222 14.04 -6.25 8.20
N LYS A 223 14.59 -6.45 9.41
CA LYS A 223 14.00 -6.11 10.70
C LYS A 223 14.64 -4.87 11.34
N ALA A 224 15.68 -4.29 10.74
CA ALA A 224 16.36 -3.10 11.25
C ALA A 224 15.80 -1.83 10.59
N ILE A 225 14.92 -1.10 11.30
CA ILE A 225 14.28 0.12 10.77
C ILE A 225 14.98 1.35 11.35
N LEU A 226 15.66 2.13 10.52
CA LEU A 226 16.49 3.25 10.96
C LEU A 226 15.63 4.47 11.35
N GLY A 227 15.71 4.92 12.59
CA GLY A 227 15.03 6.12 13.08
C GLY A 227 15.70 7.43 12.65
N VAL A 228 14.90 8.43 12.32
CA VAL A 228 15.32 9.81 12.05
C VAL A 228 14.46 10.83 12.82
N PRO A 229 15.07 11.92 13.33
CA PRO A 229 14.34 12.95 14.05
C PRO A 229 13.78 14.01 13.08
N PHE A 230 12.52 14.39 13.28
CA PHE A 230 11.90 15.57 12.67
C PHE A 230 11.93 16.78 13.60
N TYR A 231 12.90 16.81 14.50
CA TYR A 231 13.14 17.88 15.45
C TYR A 231 14.64 18.16 15.53
N GLY A 232 15.00 19.29 16.11
CA GLY A 232 16.36 19.62 16.49
C GLY A 232 16.59 19.59 17.99
N ARG A 233 17.86 19.36 18.39
CA ARG A 233 18.32 19.49 19.77
C ARG A 233 19.50 20.42 19.95
N SER A 234 19.58 20.99 21.14
CA SER A 234 20.83 21.49 21.73
C SER A 234 20.99 20.89 23.14
N ALA A 235 21.96 21.38 23.91
CA ALA A 235 22.08 20.97 25.32
C ALA A 235 20.83 21.31 26.16
N ASN A 236 20.06 22.33 25.76
CA ASN A 236 18.97 22.88 26.58
C ASN A 236 17.64 23.02 25.80
N GLU A 237 17.57 22.54 24.56
CA GLU A 237 16.43 22.82 23.68
C GLU A 237 16.03 21.59 22.88
N TYR A 238 14.72 21.40 22.76
CA TYR A 238 14.03 20.56 21.79
C TYR A 238 13.13 21.49 20.98
N VAL A 239 13.13 21.37 19.66
CA VAL A 239 12.26 22.17 18.79
C VAL A 239 11.93 21.41 17.51
N GLY A 240 10.65 21.41 17.12
CA GLY A 240 10.19 20.78 15.88
C GLY A 240 10.88 21.37 14.64
N PHE A 241 11.01 20.56 13.59
CA PHE A 241 11.64 21.01 12.36
C PHE A 241 10.83 22.12 11.68
N ASP A 242 9.50 22.05 11.71
CA ASP A 242 8.62 23.12 11.24
C ASP A 242 8.85 24.45 11.97
N ASP A 243 8.94 24.42 13.30
CA ASP A 243 9.23 25.60 14.13
C ASP A 243 10.64 26.16 13.87
N LEU A 244 11.63 25.30 13.60
CA LEU A 244 12.95 25.74 13.17
C LEU A 244 12.88 26.52 11.86
N LEU A 245 12.09 26.08 10.88
CA LEU A 245 11.91 26.80 9.63
C LEU A 245 11.24 28.15 9.83
N VAL A 246 10.24 28.23 10.71
CA VAL A 246 9.59 29.51 11.09
C VAL A 246 10.60 30.48 11.70
N ARG A 247 11.59 29.97 12.45
CA ARG A 247 12.69 30.76 13.03
C ARG A 247 13.78 31.16 12.02
N GLY A 248 13.67 30.73 10.77
CA GLY A 248 14.64 31.04 9.71
C GLY A 248 15.74 30.00 9.51
N ALA A 249 15.62 28.81 10.10
CA ALA A 249 16.50 27.70 9.77
C ALA A 249 16.34 27.29 8.29
N SER A 250 17.43 26.87 7.66
CA SER A 250 17.39 26.40 6.28
C SER A 250 16.93 24.94 6.23
N PRO A 251 15.98 24.57 5.36
CA PRO A 251 15.57 23.17 5.20
C PRO A 251 16.69 22.27 4.65
N ASN A 252 17.79 22.87 4.14
CA ASN A 252 18.93 22.16 3.56
C ASN A 252 20.18 22.17 4.45
N ALA A 253 20.06 22.62 5.71
CA ALA A 253 21.15 22.58 6.68
C ALA A 253 20.83 21.59 7.81
N ASP A 254 21.83 21.30 8.65
CA ASP A 254 21.69 20.41 9.82
C ASP A 254 21.91 21.16 11.14
N SER A 255 22.00 22.48 11.10
CA SER A 255 22.10 23.30 12.32
C SER A 255 21.59 24.71 12.10
N PHE A 256 21.14 25.33 13.19
CA PHE A 256 20.68 26.70 13.24
C PHE A 256 20.80 27.21 14.69
N ASN A 257 21.55 28.30 14.89
CA ASN A 257 21.73 28.95 16.20
C ASN A 257 22.09 27.98 17.36
N GLY A 258 22.95 26.99 17.09
CA GLY A 258 23.40 26.02 18.10
C GLY A 258 22.45 24.84 18.34
N VAL A 259 21.28 24.83 17.72
CA VAL A 259 20.41 23.64 17.60
C VAL A 259 20.86 22.86 16.38
N GLY A 260 21.12 21.56 16.52
CA GLY A 260 21.33 20.67 15.38
C GLY A 260 20.08 19.85 15.08
N TYR A 261 19.80 19.64 13.80
CA TYR A 261 18.65 18.91 13.27
C TYR A 261 19.09 18.14 12.01
N ASN A 262 18.17 17.51 11.29
CA ASN A 262 18.45 16.91 9.99
C ASN A 262 17.64 17.60 8.90
N GLY A 263 18.31 18.31 8.02
CA GLY A 263 17.71 18.89 6.82
C GLY A 263 17.45 17.83 5.75
N ILE A 264 16.80 18.27 4.67
CA ILE A 264 16.41 17.45 3.52
C ILE A 264 17.57 16.60 2.96
N PRO A 265 18.80 17.14 2.72
CA PRO A 265 19.90 16.34 2.19
C PRO A 265 20.31 15.17 3.11
N THR A 266 20.34 15.42 4.41
CA THR A 266 20.72 14.41 5.42
C THR A 266 19.63 13.36 5.58
N ILE A 267 18.35 13.75 5.59
CA ILE A 267 17.23 12.81 5.59
C ILE A 267 17.25 11.92 4.35
N LYS A 268 17.50 12.46 3.15
CA LYS A 268 17.65 11.67 1.93
C LYS A 268 18.82 10.70 1.99
N SER A 269 19.97 11.16 2.51
CA SER A 269 21.16 10.33 2.66
C SER A 269 20.94 9.18 3.64
N LYS A 270 20.28 9.42 4.76
CA LYS A 270 19.89 8.38 5.72
C LYS A 270 18.83 7.43 5.16
N THR A 271 17.91 7.91 4.33
CA THR A 271 16.93 7.05 3.65
C THR A 271 17.63 6.10 2.67
N ASN A 272 18.60 6.59 1.89
CA ASN A 272 19.43 5.72 1.04
C ASN A 272 20.23 4.70 1.88
N LEU A 273 20.84 5.13 2.99
CA LEU A 273 21.51 4.22 3.92
C LEU A 273 20.56 3.13 4.43
N ALA A 274 19.33 3.49 4.78
CA ALA A 274 18.33 2.53 5.23
C ALA A 274 17.97 1.52 4.14
N PHE A 275 17.90 1.91 2.87
CA PHE A 275 17.72 0.98 1.75
C PHE A 275 18.92 0.03 1.59
N ASP A 276 20.13 0.56 1.74
CA ASP A 276 21.35 -0.20 1.50
C ASP A 276 21.69 -1.15 2.66
N GLN A 277 21.24 -0.83 3.88
CA GLN A 277 21.72 -1.45 5.10
C GLN A 277 20.65 -1.84 6.13
N GLY A 278 19.37 -1.57 5.87
CA GLY A 278 18.25 -1.85 6.76
C GLY A 278 17.00 -2.32 6.02
N GLY A 279 15.89 -2.39 6.75
CA GLY A 279 14.58 -2.81 6.24
C GLY A 279 13.56 -1.69 6.10
N GLY A 280 13.96 -0.45 6.44
CA GLY A 280 13.06 0.69 6.46
C GLY A 280 13.62 1.90 7.20
N ILE A 281 12.84 2.97 7.20
CA ILE A 281 13.06 4.21 7.94
C ILE A 281 11.89 4.47 8.90
N MET A 282 12.20 4.97 10.08
CA MET A 282 11.26 5.33 11.14
C MET A 282 11.39 6.82 11.46
N ILE A 283 10.30 7.48 11.80
CA ILE A 283 10.22 8.93 12.00
C ILE A 283 9.70 9.24 13.40
N TRP A 284 10.48 10.02 14.16
CA TRP A 284 10.03 10.69 15.39
C TRP A 284 10.09 12.22 15.21
N ASP A 285 8.99 12.94 15.15
CA ASP A 285 7.64 12.43 14.91
C ASP A 285 6.90 13.23 13.84
N LEU A 286 5.78 12.70 13.36
CA LEU A 286 5.05 13.25 12.21
C LEU A 286 4.50 14.66 12.45
N SER A 287 4.30 15.07 13.71
CA SER A 287 3.74 16.36 14.06
C SER A 287 4.73 17.52 13.96
N ASP A 288 6.04 17.23 14.00
CA ASP A 288 7.13 18.21 13.90
C ASP A 288 7.58 18.45 12.44
N ASP A 289 6.93 17.82 11.44
CA ASP A 289 7.29 18.00 10.02
C ASP A 289 6.72 19.29 9.43
N ALA A 290 7.45 19.87 8.48
CA ALA A 290 6.93 20.90 7.62
C ALA A 290 5.82 20.34 6.70
N ARG A 291 4.81 21.15 6.39
CA ARG A 291 3.63 20.74 5.59
C ARG A 291 3.65 21.21 4.14
N ASN A 292 4.78 21.74 3.69
CA ASN A 292 4.95 22.33 2.37
C ASN A 292 6.11 21.63 1.64
N ALA A 293 6.68 22.30 0.63
CA ALA A 293 7.81 21.78 -0.15
C ALA A 293 9.04 21.40 0.71
N ASN A 294 9.12 21.87 1.96
CA ASN A 294 10.22 21.58 2.87
C ASN A 294 10.00 20.33 3.74
N SER A 295 8.90 19.59 3.57
CA SER A 295 8.59 18.37 4.34
C SER A 295 9.72 17.33 4.25
N LEU A 296 10.20 16.87 5.41
CA LEU A 296 11.16 15.80 5.54
C LEU A 296 10.54 14.45 5.16
N LEU A 297 9.25 14.21 5.45
CA LEU A 297 8.55 13.01 4.98
C LEU A 297 8.47 12.96 3.45
N THR A 298 8.31 14.12 2.81
CA THR A 298 8.38 14.21 1.35
C THR A 298 9.78 13.91 0.83
N ALA A 299 10.83 14.33 1.53
CA ALA A 299 12.19 13.99 1.17
C ALA A 299 12.45 12.47 1.24
N ILE A 300 11.92 11.79 2.27
CA ILE A 300 11.93 10.33 2.38
C ILE A 300 11.19 9.70 1.20
N ASP A 301 9.94 10.11 0.96
CA ASP A 301 9.12 9.58 -0.12
C ASP A 301 9.80 9.75 -1.49
N GLN A 302 10.43 10.89 -1.77
CA GLN A 302 11.20 11.09 -3.00
C GLN A 302 12.30 10.03 -3.18
N VAL A 303 13.04 9.70 -2.12
CA VAL A 303 14.04 8.62 -2.19
C VAL A 303 13.35 7.27 -2.37
N VAL A 304 12.26 7.01 -1.65
CA VAL A 304 11.49 5.76 -1.80
C VAL A 304 10.99 5.58 -3.23
N GLN A 305 10.43 6.62 -3.86
CA GLN A 305 9.99 6.60 -5.26
C GLN A 305 11.19 6.41 -6.21
N GLN A 306 12.29 7.15 -6.00
CA GLN A 306 13.53 6.98 -6.79
C GLN A 306 14.10 5.57 -6.68
N ARG A 307 13.93 4.91 -5.53
CA ARG A 307 14.39 3.55 -5.25
C ARG A 307 13.32 2.48 -5.56
N GLY A 308 12.22 2.83 -6.23
CA GLY A 308 11.22 1.87 -6.72
C GLY A 308 9.97 1.67 -5.86
N GLY A 309 9.58 2.65 -5.04
CA GLY A 309 8.24 2.73 -4.44
C GLY A 309 7.94 1.76 -3.29
N GLY A 310 8.93 1.48 -2.44
CA GLY A 310 8.72 0.69 -1.21
C GLY A 310 8.70 -0.82 -1.43
N ASN A 311 8.80 -1.32 -2.66
CA ASN A 311 8.92 -2.74 -2.95
C ASN A 311 10.37 -3.06 -3.37
N PRO A 312 11.21 -3.71 -2.54
CA PRO A 312 12.59 -4.04 -2.92
C PRO A 312 12.69 -5.21 -3.90
N GLY A 313 11.69 -5.39 -4.76
CA GLY A 313 11.72 -6.33 -5.89
C GLY A 313 12.05 -5.69 -7.23
N CYS A 314 11.87 -4.37 -7.40
CA CYS A 314 11.89 -3.72 -8.71
C CYS A 314 12.99 -2.66 -8.82
N VAL A 315 14.25 -3.10 -8.86
CA VAL A 315 15.36 -2.22 -9.27
C VAL A 315 15.19 -1.93 -10.77
N PRO A 316 15.18 -0.66 -11.23
CA PRO A 316 14.90 -0.32 -12.64
C PRO A 316 15.77 -1.07 -13.64
N VAL A 317 17.05 -1.26 -13.28
CA VAL A 317 17.99 -2.11 -14.02
C VAL A 317 18.98 -2.79 -13.08
N ALA A 318 19.28 -4.07 -13.32
CA ALA A 318 20.27 -4.87 -12.61
C ALA A 318 20.97 -5.81 -13.60
N ALA A 319 22.16 -6.32 -13.28
CA ALA A 319 22.86 -7.28 -14.14
C ALA A 319 23.50 -8.41 -13.33
N SER A 320 23.91 -9.47 -14.02
CA SER A 320 24.65 -10.60 -13.43
C SER A 320 26.05 -10.22 -12.93
N SER A 321 26.71 -9.30 -13.64
CA SER A 321 28.02 -8.73 -13.28
C SER A 321 28.28 -7.46 -14.10
N ASP A 322 29.36 -6.75 -13.80
CA ASP A 322 29.90 -5.67 -14.62
C ASP A 322 31.43 -5.54 -14.44
N ASP A 323 32.10 -4.84 -15.36
CA ASP A 323 33.54 -4.54 -15.33
C ASP A 323 33.85 -3.09 -14.89
N GLY A 324 32.93 -2.45 -14.14
CA GLY A 324 32.95 -1.01 -13.85
C GLY A 324 32.10 -0.18 -14.82
N ASN A 325 31.68 -0.77 -15.94
CA ASN A 325 30.63 -0.24 -16.81
C ASN A 325 29.27 -0.76 -16.30
N VAL A 326 28.66 0.00 -15.39
CA VAL A 326 27.53 -0.44 -14.57
C VAL A 326 26.20 -0.55 -15.34
N PRO A 327 25.22 -1.35 -14.85
CA PRO A 327 23.94 -1.55 -15.54
C PRO A 327 23.11 -0.28 -15.74
N ALA A 328 23.27 0.73 -14.87
CA ALA A 328 22.54 1.99 -14.96
C ALA A 328 22.82 2.78 -16.24
N ASN A 329 23.99 2.57 -16.84
CA ASN A 329 24.43 3.28 -18.05
C ASN A 329 23.58 2.96 -19.28
N VAL A 330 22.75 1.92 -19.26
CA VAL A 330 21.89 1.60 -20.42
C VAL A 330 20.56 2.35 -20.44
N LEU A 331 20.31 3.21 -19.44
CA LEU A 331 19.08 3.98 -19.26
C LEU A 331 19.33 5.49 -19.18
N ASP A 332 20.55 5.95 -19.43
CA ASP A 332 20.95 7.35 -19.27
C ASP A 332 20.76 8.20 -20.54
N ASN A 333 20.37 7.58 -21.66
CA ASN A 333 20.29 8.18 -23.00
C ASN A 333 21.65 8.68 -23.54
N ASP A 334 22.77 8.18 -23.04
CA ASP A 334 24.12 8.47 -23.52
C ASP A 334 24.75 7.25 -24.18
N LEU A 335 24.79 7.25 -25.53
CA LEU A 335 25.41 6.16 -26.29
C LEU A 335 26.93 6.02 -26.09
N ASN A 336 27.57 6.94 -25.35
CA ASN A 336 29.00 6.86 -25.02
C ASN A 336 29.29 6.07 -23.73
N THR A 337 28.29 5.89 -22.86
CA THR A 337 28.38 5.01 -21.70
C THR A 337 27.85 3.62 -22.10
N ARG A 338 28.15 2.60 -21.27
CA ARG A 338 27.66 1.24 -21.52
C ARG A 338 27.53 0.46 -20.24
N TRP A 339 26.78 -0.62 -20.29
CA TRP A 339 27.00 -1.78 -19.43
C TRP A 339 27.90 -2.79 -20.15
N SER A 340 28.83 -3.43 -19.43
CA SER A 340 29.57 -4.57 -19.98
C SER A 340 29.90 -5.68 -19.00
N ALA A 341 29.77 -6.93 -19.48
CA ALA A 341 30.13 -8.14 -18.76
C ALA A 341 30.66 -9.21 -19.74
N THR A 342 31.65 -9.99 -19.31
CA THR A 342 32.27 -11.04 -20.14
C THR A 342 31.72 -12.42 -19.83
N GLY A 343 31.55 -13.24 -20.85
CA GLY A 343 31.13 -14.63 -20.74
C GLY A 343 29.74 -14.89 -21.32
N ASP A 344 29.51 -16.16 -21.64
CA ASP A 344 28.22 -16.63 -22.12
C ASP A 344 27.18 -16.64 -21.00
N GLY A 345 25.95 -16.20 -21.30
CA GLY A 345 24.85 -16.17 -20.34
C GLY A 345 24.85 -15.00 -19.35
N GLN A 346 25.75 -14.02 -19.51
CA GLN A 346 25.66 -12.77 -18.75
C GLN A 346 24.37 -12.05 -19.11
N TRP A 347 23.69 -11.48 -18.12
CA TRP A 347 22.39 -10.89 -18.32
C TRP A 347 22.30 -9.49 -17.72
N ILE A 348 21.46 -8.67 -18.36
CA ILE A 348 20.96 -7.41 -17.82
C ILE A 348 19.44 -7.48 -17.77
N GLN A 349 18.86 -7.01 -16.68
CA GLN A 349 17.47 -7.14 -16.32
C GLN A 349 16.88 -5.76 -16.06
N PHE A 350 15.66 -5.56 -16.53
CA PHE A 350 14.85 -4.37 -16.36
C PHE A 350 13.61 -4.71 -15.56
N CYS A 351 13.18 -3.81 -14.69
CA CYS A 351 11.91 -3.93 -14.00
C CYS A 351 10.99 -2.76 -14.35
N LEU A 352 9.79 -3.09 -14.80
CA LEU A 352 8.72 -2.13 -15.04
C LEU A 352 8.01 -1.79 -13.73
N ALA A 353 7.64 -0.51 -13.58
CA ALA A 353 6.93 -0.02 -12.39
C ALA A 353 5.63 -0.80 -12.10
N THR A 354 4.95 -1.23 -13.16
CA THR A 354 3.80 -2.15 -13.11
C THR A 354 3.92 -3.20 -14.22
N PRO A 355 3.31 -4.41 -14.06
CA PRO A 355 3.25 -5.38 -15.16
C PRO A 355 2.60 -4.78 -16.41
N ALA A 356 3.22 -4.97 -17.59
CA ALA A 356 2.75 -4.43 -18.86
C ALA A 356 2.75 -5.48 -19.97
N SER A 357 2.00 -5.24 -21.06
CA SER A 357 2.10 -6.03 -22.30
C SER A 357 3.37 -5.64 -23.04
N VAL A 358 4.41 -6.47 -22.95
CA VAL A 358 5.71 -6.24 -23.59
C VAL A 358 5.73 -6.91 -24.96
N THR A 359 6.16 -6.17 -25.97
CA THR A 359 6.21 -6.61 -27.38
C THR A 359 7.60 -6.59 -27.98
N GLY A 360 8.59 -6.04 -27.28
CA GLY A 360 9.94 -5.99 -27.80
C GLY A 360 10.93 -5.26 -26.90
N VAL A 361 12.17 -5.21 -27.38
CA VAL A 361 13.24 -4.36 -26.84
C VAL A 361 13.87 -3.59 -27.99
N GLN A 362 14.34 -2.39 -27.71
CA GLN A 362 15.26 -1.65 -28.58
C GLN A 362 16.61 -1.63 -27.90
N VAL A 363 17.68 -1.97 -28.62
CA VAL A 363 19.02 -2.14 -28.04
C VAL A 363 20.05 -1.47 -28.92
N ALA A 364 20.90 -0.63 -28.33
CA ALA A 364 22.09 -0.09 -28.96
C ALA A 364 23.32 -0.86 -28.42
N PHE A 365 24.22 -1.25 -29.32
CA PHE A 365 25.34 -2.13 -29.01
C PHE A 365 26.67 -1.38 -29.10
N TYR A 366 27.55 -1.61 -28.13
CA TYR A 366 28.90 -1.04 -28.17
C TYR A 366 29.69 -1.62 -29.36
N SER A 367 30.27 -0.75 -30.20
CA SER A 367 30.88 -1.13 -31.48
C SER A 367 29.92 -1.85 -32.44
N GLY A 368 28.60 -1.64 -32.29
CA GLY A 368 27.55 -2.30 -33.08
C GLY A 368 27.59 -2.03 -34.58
N ASN A 369 28.37 -1.05 -35.05
CA ASN A 369 28.64 -0.78 -36.46
C ASN A 369 29.80 -1.59 -37.06
N THR A 370 30.47 -2.41 -36.24
CA THR A 370 31.59 -3.27 -36.66
C THR A 370 31.52 -4.68 -36.09
N ARG A 371 30.63 -4.94 -35.12
CA ARG A 371 30.44 -6.23 -34.45
C ARG A 371 28.98 -6.61 -34.38
N THR A 372 28.68 -7.88 -34.59
CA THR A 372 27.35 -8.46 -34.31
C THR A 372 27.35 -9.05 -32.90
N THR A 373 26.27 -8.86 -32.15
CA THR A 373 26.07 -9.41 -30.80
C THR A 373 24.95 -10.42 -30.84
N THR A 374 25.14 -11.59 -30.23
CA THR A 374 24.10 -12.63 -30.12
C THR A 374 23.47 -12.60 -28.72
N PHE A 375 22.15 -12.65 -28.61
CA PHE A 375 21.44 -12.57 -27.33
C PHE A 375 20.03 -13.20 -27.38
N ASP A 376 19.51 -13.51 -26.20
CA ASP A 376 18.13 -13.88 -25.96
C ASP A 376 17.40 -12.77 -25.19
N VAL A 377 16.07 -12.73 -25.29
CA VAL A 377 15.21 -11.92 -24.42
C VAL A 377 14.31 -12.85 -23.62
N GLN A 378 14.30 -12.68 -22.30
CA GLN A 378 13.45 -13.40 -21.37
C GLN A 378 12.50 -12.45 -20.65
N THR A 379 11.35 -12.97 -20.23
CA THR A 379 10.35 -12.22 -19.48
C THR A 379 9.91 -12.97 -18.21
N SER A 380 9.54 -12.22 -17.18
CA SER A 380 9.02 -12.75 -15.92
C SER A 380 7.96 -11.84 -15.31
N GLY A 381 6.98 -12.43 -14.62
CA GLY A 381 6.04 -11.68 -13.78
C GLY A 381 6.53 -11.44 -12.35
N ASN A 382 7.54 -12.18 -11.89
CA ASN A 382 7.96 -12.21 -10.47
C ASN A 382 9.48 -12.10 -10.25
N GLY A 383 10.27 -11.95 -11.33
CA GLY A 383 11.73 -11.79 -11.28
C GLY A 383 12.51 -13.09 -10.99
N THR A 384 11.83 -14.22 -10.73
CA THR A 384 12.48 -15.49 -10.36
C THR A 384 12.21 -16.61 -11.37
N ALA A 385 11.00 -16.69 -11.92
CA ALA A 385 10.64 -17.64 -12.97
C ALA A 385 10.73 -16.97 -14.34
N TRP A 386 11.63 -17.44 -15.20
CA TRP A 386 11.92 -16.83 -16.49
C TRP A 386 11.44 -17.68 -17.65
N THR A 387 10.92 -17.01 -18.68
CA THR A 387 10.49 -17.63 -19.93
C THR A 387 11.13 -16.92 -21.10
N ASN A 388 11.59 -17.66 -22.11
CA ASN A 388 12.16 -17.05 -23.31
C ASN A 388 11.05 -16.36 -24.13
N ALA A 389 11.29 -15.10 -24.45
CA ALA A 389 10.46 -14.28 -25.33
C ALA A 389 10.95 -14.30 -26.77
N ALA A 390 12.27 -14.26 -26.95
CA ALA A 390 12.95 -14.50 -28.21
C ALA A 390 14.32 -15.12 -27.91
N THR A 391 14.81 -15.99 -28.79
CA THR A 391 16.11 -16.65 -28.64
C THR A 391 16.93 -16.54 -29.91
N GLY A 392 18.26 -16.46 -29.79
CA GLY A 392 19.19 -16.43 -30.91
C GLY A 392 19.08 -15.15 -31.76
N LEU A 393 18.73 -14.02 -31.13
CA LEU A 393 18.72 -12.73 -31.82
C LEU A 393 20.16 -12.29 -32.10
N VAL A 394 20.37 -11.66 -33.26
CA VAL A 394 21.68 -11.15 -33.69
C VAL A 394 21.53 -9.70 -34.11
N SER A 395 22.35 -8.81 -33.56
CA SER A 395 22.39 -7.39 -33.97
C SER A 395 22.96 -7.22 -35.38
N SER A 396 22.64 -6.11 -36.04
CA SER A 396 22.96 -5.89 -37.45
C SER A 396 24.46 -5.88 -37.78
N GLY A 397 25.30 -5.45 -36.85
CA GLY A 397 26.72 -5.21 -37.11
C GLY A 397 26.98 -3.95 -37.96
N THR A 398 25.97 -3.09 -38.15
CA THR A 398 26.05 -1.91 -39.04
C THR A 398 25.67 -0.58 -38.39
N SER A 399 25.20 -0.57 -37.13
CA SER A 399 24.66 0.62 -36.47
C SER A 399 25.13 0.78 -35.02
N LEU A 400 25.30 2.03 -34.59
CA LEU A 400 25.44 2.40 -33.17
C LEU A 400 24.11 2.89 -32.55
N ALA A 401 23.08 3.08 -33.37
CA ALA A 401 21.76 3.48 -32.91
C ALA A 401 20.97 2.29 -32.35
N LEU A 402 19.86 2.58 -31.68
CA LEU A 402 18.91 1.58 -31.20
C LEU A 402 18.37 0.75 -32.37
N GLU A 403 18.52 -0.57 -32.26
CA GLU A 403 17.92 -1.56 -33.15
C GLU A 403 16.71 -2.21 -32.46
N THR A 404 15.61 -2.41 -33.19
CA THR A 404 14.35 -2.93 -32.64
C THR A 404 14.23 -4.44 -32.83
N PHE A 405 13.94 -5.15 -31.74
CA PHE A 405 13.69 -6.59 -31.72
C PHE A 405 12.33 -6.88 -31.10
N THR A 406 11.42 -7.44 -31.89
CA THR A 406 10.03 -7.69 -31.47
C THR A 406 9.78 -9.17 -31.19
N PHE A 407 8.83 -9.45 -30.31
CA PHE A 407 8.30 -10.78 -30.02
C PHE A 407 6.80 -10.72 -29.75
N ALA A 408 6.14 -11.89 -29.71
CA ALA A 408 4.72 -11.97 -29.41
C ALA A 408 4.40 -11.34 -28.03
N ALA A 409 3.40 -10.45 -28.02
CA ALA A 409 2.95 -9.71 -26.86
C ALA A 409 2.73 -10.62 -25.65
N ARG A 410 3.22 -10.20 -24.49
CA ARG A 410 3.10 -10.96 -23.24
C ARG A 410 3.12 -10.05 -22.02
N THR A 411 2.31 -10.37 -21.02
CA THR A 411 2.33 -9.65 -19.76
C THR A 411 3.59 -9.99 -18.97
N ALA A 412 4.40 -8.98 -18.67
CA ALA A 412 5.61 -9.13 -17.89
C ALA A 412 5.86 -7.88 -17.03
N GLN A 413 6.50 -8.07 -15.88
CA GLN A 413 7.04 -6.98 -15.07
C GLN A 413 8.56 -6.87 -15.22
N TYR A 414 9.22 -8.01 -15.45
CA TYR A 414 10.66 -8.07 -15.60
C TYR A 414 11.02 -8.54 -17.00
N ILE A 415 12.02 -7.90 -17.59
CA ILE A 415 12.59 -8.23 -18.90
C ILE A 415 14.06 -8.45 -18.70
N ARG A 416 14.64 -9.49 -19.29
CA ARG A 416 16.06 -9.80 -19.19
C ARG A 416 16.63 -10.04 -20.58
N ILE A 417 17.73 -9.36 -20.89
CA ILE A 417 18.55 -9.62 -22.07
C ILE A 417 19.69 -10.53 -21.62
N VAL A 418 19.81 -11.72 -22.23
CA VAL A 418 20.87 -12.69 -21.93
C VAL A 418 21.82 -12.71 -23.11
N GLY A 419 23.06 -12.27 -22.89
CA GLY A 419 24.06 -12.14 -23.95
C GLY A 419 24.91 -13.39 -24.13
N HIS A 420 25.28 -13.65 -25.38
CA HIS A 420 26.10 -14.78 -25.83
C HIS A 420 27.41 -14.32 -26.50
N GLY A 421 27.87 -13.12 -26.17
CA GLY A 421 29.06 -12.49 -26.75
C GLY A 421 28.81 -11.83 -28.11
N ASN A 422 29.90 -11.44 -28.76
CA ASN A 422 29.90 -10.77 -30.06
C ASN A 422 30.83 -11.48 -31.06
N SER A 423 30.83 -11.02 -32.32
CA SER A 423 31.60 -11.62 -33.42
C SER A 423 33.12 -11.61 -33.25
N VAL A 424 33.65 -10.90 -32.24
CA VAL A 424 35.10 -10.78 -31.98
C VAL A 424 35.49 -11.51 -30.69
N ASN A 425 34.66 -11.47 -29.65
CA ASN A 425 34.98 -12.02 -28.34
C ASN A 425 33.72 -12.26 -27.47
N ALA A 426 33.92 -12.80 -26.27
CA ALA A 426 32.83 -13.17 -25.34
C ALA A 426 32.21 -12.00 -24.56
N TRP A 427 32.51 -10.74 -24.90
CA TRP A 427 31.95 -9.59 -24.19
C TRP A 427 30.53 -9.27 -24.64
N ASN A 428 29.67 -9.03 -23.66
CA ASN A 428 28.33 -8.45 -23.83
C ASN A 428 28.44 -6.97 -23.47
N SER A 429 28.02 -6.09 -24.37
CA SER A 429 28.22 -4.65 -24.19
C SER A 429 27.09 -3.87 -24.85
N LEU A 430 26.21 -3.30 -24.02
CA LEU A 430 25.02 -2.57 -24.46
C LEU A 430 25.18 -1.11 -24.03
N THR A 431 24.94 -0.17 -24.94
CA THR A 431 25.05 1.26 -24.65
C THR A 431 23.70 1.84 -24.22
N GLU A 432 22.58 1.35 -24.75
CA GLU A 432 21.24 1.83 -24.39
C GLU A 432 20.19 0.73 -24.62
N VAL A 433 19.17 0.67 -23.76
CA VAL A 433 18.06 -0.28 -23.90
C VAL A 433 16.72 0.39 -23.61
N LYS A 434 15.74 0.21 -24.51
CA LYS A 434 14.35 0.60 -24.29
C LYS A 434 13.42 -0.60 -24.37
N ILE A 435 12.49 -0.71 -23.40
CA ILE A 435 11.45 -1.74 -23.42
C ILE A 435 10.28 -1.24 -24.26
N THR A 436 9.85 -2.04 -25.24
CA THR A 436 8.68 -1.74 -26.07
C THR A 436 7.45 -2.40 -25.45
N THR A 437 6.49 -1.59 -25.02
CA THR A 437 5.19 -2.04 -24.52
C THR A 437 4.10 -1.63 -25.49
N GLU A 438 3.02 -2.40 -25.56
CA GLU A 438 1.77 -1.89 -26.13
C GLU A 438 1.26 -0.78 -25.22
N ALA A 439 0.78 0.32 -25.80
CA ALA A 439 -0.05 1.27 -25.05
C ALA A 439 -1.19 0.46 -24.41
N PRO A 440 -1.57 0.71 -23.15
CA PRO A 440 -2.63 -0.05 -22.52
C PRO A 440 -3.86 0.00 -23.43
N SER A 441 -4.24 -1.18 -23.95
CA SER A 441 -5.39 -1.29 -24.84
C SER A 441 -6.59 -0.69 -24.14
N ILE A 442 -7.38 0.10 -24.85
CA ILE A 442 -8.68 0.58 -24.38
C ILE A 442 -9.39 -0.62 -23.73
N PRO A 443 -9.77 -0.56 -22.45
CA PRO A 443 -10.20 -1.71 -21.66
C PRO A 443 -11.62 -2.19 -22.02
N VAL A 444 -11.95 -2.26 -23.32
CA VAL A 444 -13.24 -2.71 -23.85
C VAL A 444 -13.57 -4.10 -23.31
N GLY A 445 -14.79 -4.25 -22.79
CA GLY A 445 -15.28 -5.47 -22.14
C GLY A 445 -14.83 -5.62 -20.68
N GLN A 446 -14.02 -4.69 -20.15
CA GLN A 446 -13.56 -4.72 -18.76
C GLN A 446 -14.22 -3.62 -17.94
N THR A 447 -14.41 -3.90 -16.65
CA THR A 447 -14.89 -2.92 -15.67
C THR A 447 -13.70 -2.17 -15.10
N VAL A 448 -13.76 -0.85 -15.11
CA VAL A 448 -12.71 0.04 -14.60
C VAL A 448 -13.26 0.98 -13.53
N TRP A 449 -12.38 1.57 -12.73
CA TRP A 449 -12.68 2.81 -12.01
C TRP A 449 -11.91 3.96 -12.64
N LEU A 450 -12.43 5.18 -12.48
CA LEU A 450 -11.78 6.44 -12.87
C LEU A 450 -11.60 7.30 -11.62
N ARG A 451 -10.42 7.88 -11.45
CA ARG A 451 -10.06 8.72 -10.29
C ARG A 451 -9.50 10.05 -10.78
N GLY A 452 -10.14 11.15 -10.39
CA GLY A 452 -9.72 12.50 -10.77
C GLY A 452 -8.48 12.98 -10.00
N PHE A 453 -7.98 14.16 -10.38
CA PHE A 453 -6.82 14.81 -9.78
C PHE A 453 -6.94 15.04 -8.27
N ASN A 454 -8.16 15.25 -7.77
CA ASN A 454 -8.48 15.36 -6.34
C ASN A 454 -8.35 14.03 -5.56
N SER A 455 -7.89 12.97 -6.21
CA SER A 455 -7.77 11.63 -5.65
C SER A 455 -9.08 10.94 -5.26
N GLN A 456 -10.22 11.45 -5.74
CA GLN A 456 -11.54 10.85 -5.54
C GLN A 456 -12.03 10.17 -6.83
N TYR A 457 -12.91 9.18 -6.68
CA TYR A 457 -13.45 8.38 -7.78
C TYR A 457 -14.67 9.02 -8.41
N VAL A 458 -14.78 8.85 -9.73
CA VAL A 458 -15.97 9.19 -10.51
C VAL A 458 -17.14 8.33 -10.06
N SER A 459 -18.27 8.96 -9.76
CA SER A 459 -19.50 8.32 -9.30
C SER A 459 -20.63 8.55 -10.28
N SER A 460 -21.32 7.46 -10.64
CA SER A 460 -22.56 7.49 -11.40
C SER A 460 -23.75 7.98 -10.57
N LYS A 461 -23.61 8.09 -9.24
CA LYS A 461 -24.70 8.35 -8.28
C LYS A 461 -25.92 7.43 -8.49
N ASN A 462 -25.68 6.15 -8.82
CA ASN A 462 -26.71 5.15 -9.15
C ASN A 462 -27.63 5.56 -10.32
N GLY A 463 -27.16 6.42 -11.21
CA GLY A 463 -27.97 6.97 -12.30
C GLY A 463 -29.05 7.95 -11.84
N VAL A 464 -29.09 8.29 -10.54
CA VAL A 464 -30.01 9.26 -9.95
C VAL A 464 -29.27 10.59 -9.81
N GLY A 465 -29.45 11.45 -10.82
CA GLY A 465 -28.88 12.79 -10.84
C GLY A 465 -27.50 12.89 -11.53
N PRO A 466 -26.83 14.05 -11.39
CA PRO A 466 -25.57 14.32 -12.07
C PRO A 466 -24.41 13.50 -11.51
N MET A 467 -23.40 13.24 -12.34
CA MET A 467 -22.17 12.53 -11.96
C MET A 467 -21.20 13.44 -11.20
N TRP A 468 -20.46 12.86 -10.25
CA TRP A 468 -19.51 13.60 -9.41
C TRP A 468 -18.19 12.84 -9.28
N CYS A 469 -17.08 13.57 -9.21
CA CYS A 469 -15.77 13.02 -8.87
C CYS A 469 -15.49 13.18 -7.37
N ASN A 470 -16.38 12.65 -6.51
CA ASN A 470 -16.30 12.86 -5.06
C ASN A 470 -16.38 11.61 -4.18
N ALA A 471 -16.31 10.42 -4.78
CA ALA A 471 -16.34 9.20 -3.99
C ALA A 471 -14.95 8.87 -3.43
N THR A 472 -14.90 8.47 -2.16
CA THR A 472 -13.64 8.18 -1.45
C THR A 472 -13.28 6.69 -1.47
N VAL A 473 -14.18 5.83 -1.95
CA VAL A 473 -14.00 4.37 -2.05
C VAL A 473 -14.52 3.86 -3.40
N VAL A 474 -13.94 2.77 -3.90
CA VAL A 474 -14.46 2.08 -5.10
C VAL A 474 -15.60 1.15 -4.66
N ALA A 475 -16.83 1.51 -5.01
CA ALA A 475 -18.03 0.71 -4.82
C ALA A 475 -18.77 0.52 -6.16
N ASN A 476 -19.89 -0.21 -6.15
CA ASN A 476 -20.63 -0.57 -7.37
C ASN A 476 -21.06 0.65 -8.24
N TRP A 477 -21.18 1.85 -7.67
CA TRP A 477 -21.53 3.09 -8.38
C TRP A 477 -20.33 3.95 -8.79
N ASN A 478 -19.12 3.41 -8.64
CA ASN A 478 -17.84 4.02 -9.06
C ASN A 478 -17.06 3.14 -10.05
N GLN A 479 -17.73 2.13 -10.60
CA GLN A 479 -17.17 1.16 -11.52
C GLN A 479 -17.92 1.24 -12.85
N PHE A 480 -17.19 1.27 -13.97
CA PHE A 480 -17.76 1.45 -15.30
C PHE A 480 -17.28 0.33 -16.21
N LEU A 481 -18.21 -0.43 -16.78
CA LEU A 481 -17.90 -1.31 -17.90
C LEU A 481 -17.59 -0.44 -19.12
N VAL A 482 -16.44 -0.66 -19.73
CA VAL A 482 -16.07 0.02 -20.96
C VAL A 482 -16.62 -0.79 -22.13
N VAL A 483 -17.50 -0.19 -22.92
CA VAL A 483 -18.23 -0.84 -24.01
C VAL A 483 -17.74 -0.28 -25.34
N ASP A 484 -17.58 -1.13 -26.35
CA ASP A 484 -17.32 -0.69 -27.72
C ASP A 484 -18.56 0.05 -28.26
N ALA A 485 -18.38 1.32 -28.63
CA ALA A 485 -19.45 2.15 -29.18
C ALA A 485 -19.36 2.31 -30.71
N GLY A 486 -18.44 1.58 -31.35
CA GLY A 486 -18.16 1.62 -32.78
C GLY A 486 -17.29 2.81 -33.19
N ALA A 487 -16.76 2.75 -34.40
CA ALA A 487 -15.92 3.81 -35.00
C ALA A 487 -14.71 4.24 -34.13
N GLY A 488 -14.15 3.31 -33.34
CA GLY A 488 -13.01 3.55 -32.46
C GLY A 488 -13.33 4.29 -31.16
N LYS A 489 -14.63 4.46 -30.83
CA LYS A 489 -15.09 5.13 -29.60
C LYS A 489 -15.58 4.14 -28.57
N VAL A 490 -15.64 4.59 -27.32
CA VAL A 490 -16.18 3.81 -26.20
C VAL A 490 -17.41 4.46 -25.59
N ALA A 491 -18.21 3.64 -24.90
CA ALA A 491 -19.20 4.08 -23.94
C ALA A 491 -18.84 3.55 -22.54
N LEU A 492 -19.23 4.27 -21.50
CA LEU A 492 -19.08 3.85 -20.11
C LEU A 492 -20.44 3.44 -19.56
N GLN A 493 -20.55 2.24 -19.00
CA GLN A 493 -21.80 1.71 -18.47
C GLN A 493 -21.70 1.41 -16.97
N ASN A 494 -22.70 1.82 -16.19
CA ASN A 494 -22.87 1.45 -14.79
C ASN A 494 -24.32 1.01 -14.53
N GLN A 495 -24.50 -0.17 -13.89
CA GLN A 495 -25.83 -0.72 -13.53
C GLN A 495 -26.86 -0.70 -14.68
N SER A 496 -26.43 -1.07 -15.89
CA SER A 496 -27.20 -1.10 -17.15
C SER A 496 -27.43 0.25 -17.84
N PHE A 497 -27.05 1.38 -17.24
CA PHE A 497 -27.15 2.70 -17.86
C PHE A 497 -25.81 3.21 -18.37
N TYR A 498 -25.84 3.96 -19.46
CA TYR A 498 -24.69 4.59 -20.09
C TYR A 498 -24.50 6.02 -19.61
N VAL A 499 -23.23 6.41 -19.50
CA VAL A 499 -22.79 7.78 -19.23
C VAL A 499 -23.04 8.64 -20.46
N SER A 500 -23.73 9.75 -20.27
CA SER A 500 -23.97 10.79 -21.26
C SER A 500 -23.14 12.03 -20.92
N SER A 501 -22.45 12.54 -21.93
CA SER A 501 -21.77 13.84 -21.90
C SER A 501 -22.73 15.02 -21.81
N GLU A 502 -24.03 14.77 -22.06
CA GLU A 502 -25.07 15.79 -22.23
C GLU A 502 -24.65 16.88 -23.25
N ASN A 503 -23.86 16.48 -24.25
CA ASN A 503 -23.24 17.35 -25.25
C ASN A 503 -22.40 18.50 -24.68
N GLY A 504 -22.03 18.46 -23.39
CA GLY A 504 -21.36 19.54 -22.68
C GLY A 504 -22.26 20.72 -22.27
N ALA A 505 -23.57 20.63 -22.52
CA ALA A 505 -24.51 21.72 -22.22
C ALA A 505 -24.95 21.74 -20.75
N GLN A 506 -24.85 20.61 -20.06
CA GLN A 506 -25.19 20.45 -18.64
C GLN A 506 -24.30 19.40 -17.98
N ALA A 507 -24.50 19.18 -16.68
CA ALA A 507 -23.79 18.17 -15.92
C ALA A 507 -24.02 16.76 -16.50
N MET A 508 -22.96 15.97 -16.57
CA MET A 508 -23.00 14.61 -17.11
C MET A 508 -23.90 13.71 -16.26
N THR A 509 -24.58 12.76 -16.90
CA THR A 509 -25.48 11.81 -16.21
C THR A 509 -25.16 10.37 -16.60
N CYS A 510 -25.52 9.40 -15.76
CA CYS A 510 -25.39 7.97 -16.04
C CYS A 510 -26.78 7.30 -16.08
N SER A 511 -27.63 7.75 -17.00
CA SER A 511 -29.07 7.44 -16.99
C SER A 511 -29.60 6.86 -18.31
N ARG A 512 -28.75 6.69 -19.33
CA ARG A 512 -29.20 6.37 -20.70
C ARG A 512 -29.29 4.87 -20.89
N ALA A 513 -30.40 4.37 -21.42
CA ALA A 513 -30.59 2.94 -21.66
C ALA A 513 -29.87 2.42 -22.93
N THR A 514 -29.50 3.32 -23.84
CA THR A 514 -28.86 2.98 -25.12
C THR A 514 -27.73 3.95 -25.43
N VAL A 515 -26.74 3.50 -26.20
CA VAL A 515 -25.63 4.34 -26.67
C VAL A 515 -26.08 5.10 -27.92
N GLN A 516 -26.12 6.43 -27.84
CA GLN A 516 -26.27 7.35 -28.96
C GLN A 516 -25.04 8.26 -29.03
N ASP A 517 -25.14 9.42 -29.65
CA ASP A 517 -23.96 10.26 -29.89
C ASP A 517 -23.42 10.92 -28.63
N TRP A 518 -24.24 11.16 -27.60
CA TRP A 518 -23.77 11.81 -26.37
C TRP A 518 -23.10 10.84 -25.40
N GLU A 519 -23.27 9.53 -25.59
CA GLU A 519 -22.69 8.48 -24.76
C GLU A 519 -21.37 7.93 -25.33
N LYS A 520 -20.92 8.48 -26.46
CA LYS A 520 -19.68 8.09 -27.13
C LYS A 520 -18.52 9.00 -26.73
N PHE A 521 -17.41 8.39 -26.35
CA PHE A 521 -16.18 9.06 -25.94
C PHE A 521 -14.97 8.53 -26.70
N ASP A 522 -14.02 9.40 -27.03
CA ASP A 522 -12.66 8.97 -27.33
C ASP A 522 -11.95 8.63 -26.00
N TRP A 523 -11.28 7.48 -25.98
CA TRP A 523 -10.40 7.08 -24.87
C TRP A 523 -8.97 7.49 -25.22
N ILE A 524 -8.46 8.53 -24.58
CA ILE A 524 -7.15 9.11 -24.90
C ILE A 524 -6.18 8.78 -23.76
N THR A 525 -5.21 7.92 -24.02
CA THR A 525 -4.14 7.61 -23.06
C THR A 525 -3.09 8.71 -23.09
N ASN A 526 -2.87 9.35 -21.94
CA ASN A 526 -1.89 10.43 -21.76
C ASN A 526 -0.48 9.87 -21.54
N ALA A 527 0.55 10.70 -21.74
CA ALA A 527 1.95 10.29 -21.62
C ALA A 527 2.35 9.81 -20.20
N ASP A 528 1.62 10.25 -19.17
CA ASP A 528 1.80 9.87 -17.78
C ASP A 528 1.03 8.61 -17.36
N GLY A 529 0.34 7.95 -18.31
CA GLY A 529 -0.46 6.76 -18.08
C GLY A 529 -1.90 7.01 -17.61
N THR A 530 -2.29 8.27 -17.38
CA THR A 530 -3.71 8.62 -17.13
C THR A 530 -4.54 8.54 -18.42
N VAL A 531 -5.87 8.63 -18.29
CA VAL A 531 -6.79 8.70 -19.43
C VAL A 531 -7.56 10.03 -19.42
N SER A 532 -7.79 10.59 -20.59
CA SER A 532 -8.76 11.65 -20.84
C SER A 532 -9.90 11.16 -21.72
N LEU A 533 -11.13 11.58 -21.41
CA LEU A 533 -12.32 11.26 -22.19
C LEU A 533 -12.74 12.48 -22.99
N ARG A 534 -12.88 12.34 -24.30
CA ARG A 534 -13.39 13.40 -25.18
C ARG A 534 -14.75 13.02 -25.73
N GLY A 535 -15.77 13.82 -25.44
CA GLY A 535 -17.12 13.60 -25.97
C GLY A 535 -17.20 13.84 -27.48
N ASN A 536 -18.30 13.43 -28.10
CA ASN A 536 -18.54 13.67 -29.53
C ASN A 536 -18.66 15.16 -29.93
N ASN A 537 -18.86 16.04 -28.96
CA ASN A 537 -18.77 17.50 -29.16
C ASN A 537 -17.33 18.01 -29.33
N GLY A 538 -16.32 17.13 -29.24
CA GLY A 538 -14.91 17.47 -29.36
C GLY A 538 -14.28 18.04 -28.10
N LEU A 539 -15.02 18.10 -26.99
CA LEU A 539 -14.57 18.67 -25.72
C LEU A 539 -14.30 17.56 -24.69
N TYR A 540 -13.43 17.86 -23.72
CA TYR A 540 -12.98 16.94 -22.69
C TYR A 540 -13.88 16.95 -21.46
N VAL A 541 -14.01 15.77 -20.86
CA VAL A 541 -14.67 15.56 -19.56
C VAL A 541 -13.79 16.15 -18.46
N SER A 542 -14.36 17.04 -17.64
CA SER A 542 -13.74 17.60 -16.45
C SER A 542 -14.33 16.98 -15.19
N SER A 543 -13.46 16.55 -14.28
CA SER A 543 -13.82 16.14 -12.91
C SER A 543 -14.31 17.30 -12.05
N GLU A 544 -14.06 18.54 -12.48
CA GLU A 544 -14.33 19.76 -11.72
C GLU A 544 -13.72 19.72 -10.31
N ASN A 545 -12.60 19.01 -10.17
CA ASN A 545 -11.93 18.74 -8.90
C ASN A 545 -12.83 18.12 -7.79
N GLY A 546 -13.99 17.58 -8.17
CA GLY A 546 -15.01 17.06 -7.24
C GLY A 546 -15.79 18.11 -6.47
N THR A 547 -15.59 19.40 -6.72
CA THR A 547 -16.30 20.50 -6.02
C THR A 547 -17.68 20.79 -6.62
N GLN A 548 -17.91 20.35 -7.85
CA GLN A 548 -19.19 20.40 -8.53
C GLN A 548 -19.40 19.16 -9.41
N ALA A 549 -20.59 19.05 -10.00
CA ALA A 549 -20.91 17.96 -10.93
C ALA A 549 -20.04 18.01 -12.18
N MET A 550 -19.67 16.83 -12.69
CA MET A 550 -18.78 16.68 -13.85
C MET A 550 -19.41 17.24 -15.12
N THR A 551 -18.60 17.84 -15.98
CA THR A 551 -19.04 18.42 -17.27
C THR A 551 -18.16 17.94 -18.42
N CYS A 552 -18.64 18.05 -19.66
CA CYS A 552 -17.91 17.68 -20.87
C CYS A 552 -17.75 18.88 -21.82
N ASN A 553 -17.10 19.95 -21.35
CA ASN A 553 -17.05 21.24 -22.04
C ASN A 553 -15.65 21.87 -22.12
N ARG A 554 -14.59 21.14 -21.76
CA ARG A 554 -13.23 21.69 -21.71
C ARG A 554 -12.50 21.56 -23.05
N PRO A 555 -11.82 22.61 -23.54
CA PRO A 555 -11.15 22.58 -24.83
C PRO A 555 -9.76 21.91 -24.80
N THR A 556 -9.16 21.77 -23.61
CA THR A 556 -7.79 21.27 -23.43
C THR A 556 -7.71 20.31 -22.25
N ILE A 557 -6.76 19.38 -22.32
CA ILE A 557 -6.46 18.46 -21.22
C ILE A 557 -5.58 19.17 -20.20
N GLY A 558 -6.08 19.32 -18.97
CA GLY A 558 -5.32 19.70 -17.80
C GLY A 558 -5.46 18.65 -16.68
N GLY A 559 -5.16 19.05 -15.45
CA GLY A 559 -5.27 18.15 -14.29
C GLY A 559 -6.69 17.62 -14.10
N TRP A 560 -7.73 18.45 -14.28
CA TRP A 560 -9.11 18.03 -14.02
C TRP A 560 -9.72 17.16 -15.12
N GLU A 561 -9.13 17.17 -16.32
CA GLU A 561 -9.55 16.39 -17.49
C GLU A 561 -8.76 15.07 -17.62
N SER A 562 -7.87 14.80 -16.67
CA SER A 562 -7.03 13.62 -16.62
C SER A 562 -7.47 12.72 -15.45
N PHE A 563 -7.65 11.43 -15.74
CA PHE A 563 -8.14 10.44 -14.79
C PHE A 563 -7.13 9.30 -14.65
N ALA A 564 -6.69 9.03 -13.43
CA ALA A 564 -6.09 7.75 -13.13
C ALA A 564 -7.15 6.65 -13.28
N TRP A 565 -6.76 5.47 -13.73
CA TRP A 565 -7.70 4.37 -13.93
C TRP A 565 -7.02 3.03 -13.68
N SER A 566 -7.82 2.00 -13.41
CA SER A 566 -7.38 0.62 -13.43
C SER A 566 -8.55 -0.32 -13.65
N VAL A 567 -8.26 -1.51 -14.15
CA VAL A 567 -9.22 -2.60 -14.26
C VAL A 567 -9.58 -3.08 -12.85
N VAL A 568 -10.87 -3.22 -12.60
CA VAL A 568 -11.37 -3.92 -11.41
C VAL A 568 -11.07 -5.40 -11.61
N THR A 569 -9.92 -5.84 -11.09
CA THR A 569 -9.58 -7.26 -11.09
C THR A 569 -10.51 -7.97 -10.10
N PRO A 570 -11.19 -9.05 -10.51
CA PRO A 570 -12.03 -9.78 -9.59
C PRO A 570 -11.17 -10.40 -8.49
N ALA A 571 -11.46 -10.11 -7.22
CA ALA A 571 -11.18 -11.09 -6.18
C ALA A 571 -12.05 -12.31 -6.49
N SER A 572 -11.46 -13.35 -7.12
CA SER A 572 -12.16 -14.56 -7.58
C SER A 572 -13.47 -14.26 -8.33
N ALA A 573 -13.39 -14.01 -9.64
CA ALA A 573 -14.57 -14.13 -10.49
C ALA A 573 -15.04 -15.59 -10.44
N ALA A 574 -16.07 -15.84 -9.63
CA ALA A 574 -17.01 -16.89 -9.93
C ALA A 574 -17.49 -16.62 -11.36
N ARG A 575 -17.05 -17.49 -12.27
CA ARG A 575 -17.46 -17.58 -13.66
C ARG A 575 -18.97 -17.32 -13.76
N MET A 576 -19.39 -16.30 -14.50
CA MET A 576 -20.81 -16.11 -14.82
C MET A 576 -21.31 -17.35 -15.56
N ALA A 577 -22.18 -18.10 -14.90
CA ALA A 577 -23.13 -19.04 -15.47
C ALA A 577 -24.55 -18.43 -15.29
N PRO A 578 -25.55 -18.85 -16.07
CA PRO A 578 -26.75 -18.04 -16.33
C PRO A 578 -27.68 -17.88 -15.12
N ILE A 579 -28.42 -16.77 -15.15
CA ILE A 579 -29.51 -16.28 -14.29
C ILE A 579 -30.23 -17.35 -13.42
N ASN A 580 -30.18 -17.24 -12.07
CA ASN A 580 -31.37 -17.07 -11.20
C ASN A 580 -31.05 -16.76 -9.69
N ALA A 581 -31.70 -15.69 -9.17
CA ALA A 581 -32.25 -15.42 -7.83
C ALA A 581 -31.41 -15.45 -6.51
N ALA A 582 -31.26 -14.27 -5.85
CA ALA A 582 -31.81 -13.93 -4.51
C ALA A 582 -31.08 -12.74 -3.83
N SER A 583 -31.62 -11.52 -3.89
CA SER A 583 -31.09 -10.37 -3.13
C SER A 583 -32.19 -9.71 -2.30
N LEU A 584 -32.04 -9.78 -0.98
CA LEU A 584 -32.67 -8.90 0.00
C LEU A 584 -31.63 -7.86 0.42
N THR A 585 -32.02 -6.58 0.35
CA THR A 585 -31.19 -5.44 0.78
C THR A 585 -31.94 -4.68 1.87
N LEU A 586 -31.23 -4.36 2.97
CA LEU A 586 -31.72 -3.57 4.10
C LEU A 586 -30.89 -2.31 4.24
N TYR A 587 -31.55 -1.17 4.46
CA TYR A 587 -30.89 0.09 4.76
C TYR A 587 -31.77 1.02 5.61
N PRO A 588 -31.18 1.92 6.40
CA PRO A 588 -29.76 1.92 6.78
C PRO A 588 -29.41 0.73 7.70
N ASN A 589 -28.13 0.32 7.73
CA ASN A 589 -27.63 -0.70 8.65
C ASN A 589 -27.50 -0.16 10.09
N GLU A 590 -27.40 1.17 10.23
CA GLU A 590 -27.56 1.93 11.47
C GLU A 590 -28.91 2.65 11.45
N VAL A 591 -29.83 2.17 12.27
CA VAL A 591 -31.24 2.53 12.24
C VAL A 591 -31.50 3.59 13.30
N SER A 592 -32.00 4.76 12.89
CA SER A 592 -32.50 5.77 13.82
C SER A 592 -33.99 5.57 14.09
N ASP A 593 -34.85 5.56 13.07
CA ASP A 593 -36.31 5.52 13.26
C ASP A 593 -37.02 4.49 12.40
N LYS A 594 -36.45 4.14 11.24
CA LYS A 594 -37.07 3.24 10.26
C LYS A 594 -36.05 2.32 9.61
N VAL A 595 -36.47 1.09 9.33
CA VAL A 595 -35.71 0.12 8.53
C VAL A 595 -36.39 -0.01 7.18
N HIS A 596 -35.68 0.30 6.11
CA HIS A 596 -36.15 0.11 4.75
C HIS A 596 -35.61 -1.19 4.17
N TYR A 597 -36.45 -1.90 3.43
CA TYR A 597 -36.05 -3.11 2.73
C TYR A 597 -36.75 -3.24 1.38
N VAL A 598 -36.00 -3.78 0.43
CA VAL A 598 -36.49 -4.03 -0.92
C VAL A 598 -36.53 -5.54 -1.15
N LEU A 599 -37.67 -6.00 -1.66
CA LEU A 599 -37.87 -7.38 -2.11
C LEU A 599 -37.87 -7.42 -3.64
N ARG A 600 -37.45 -8.55 -4.21
CA ARG A 600 -37.44 -8.73 -5.67
C ARG A 600 -38.86 -8.54 -6.23
N ALA A 601 -38.96 -7.95 -7.44
CA ALA A 601 -40.20 -7.93 -8.22
C ALA A 601 -40.74 -9.37 -8.43
N GLY A 602 -41.96 -9.64 -7.93
CA GLY A 602 -42.66 -10.92 -8.05
C GLY A 602 -43.04 -11.61 -6.74
N ALA A 603 -42.57 -11.15 -5.58
CA ALA A 603 -43.11 -11.60 -4.29
C ALA A 603 -44.49 -10.97 -4.07
N SER A 604 -45.54 -11.78 -3.87
CA SER A 604 -46.89 -11.26 -3.60
C SER A 604 -47.15 -11.08 -2.10
N VAL A 605 -46.59 -11.95 -1.24
CA VAL A 605 -46.73 -11.89 0.22
C VAL A 605 -45.44 -12.36 0.90
N HIS A 606 -45.00 -11.67 1.95
CA HIS A 606 -43.83 -12.00 2.75
C HIS A 606 -44.09 -11.83 4.26
N GLU A 607 -43.33 -12.55 5.08
CA GLU A 607 -43.28 -12.38 6.52
C GLU A 607 -41.97 -11.68 6.91
N VAL A 608 -42.06 -10.70 7.81
CA VAL A 608 -40.91 -10.05 8.43
C VAL A 608 -40.93 -10.34 9.92
N LYS A 609 -39.80 -10.76 10.46
CA LYS A 609 -39.60 -10.99 11.89
C LYS A 609 -38.30 -10.33 12.35
N VAL A 610 -38.38 -9.51 13.38
CA VAL A 610 -37.23 -8.84 14.00
C VAL A 610 -37.05 -9.37 15.41
N VAL A 611 -35.85 -9.84 15.71
CA VAL A 611 -35.47 -10.33 17.05
C VAL A 611 -34.30 -9.54 17.61
N ASN A 612 -34.30 -9.28 18.91
CA ASN A 612 -33.14 -8.73 19.61
C ASN A 612 -32.13 -9.84 19.96
N LEU A 613 -30.97 -9.48 20.53
CA LEU A 613 -29.94 -10.45 20.91
C LEU A 613 -30.35 -11.45 22.00
N ASN A 614 -31.39 -11.15 22.78
CA ASN A 614 -31.94 -12.06 23.77
C ASN A 614 -32.94 -13.06 23.15
N GLY A 615 -33.17 -12.97 21.84
CA GLY A 615 -34.13 -13.81 21.11
C GLY A 615 -35.58 -13.33 21.20
N GLU A 616 -35.85 -12.18 21.82
CA GLU A 616 -37.21 -11.62 21.92
C GLU A 616 -37.64 -11.04 20.58
N VAL A 617 -38.87 -11.34 20.17
CA VAL A 617 -39.47 -10.80 18.94
C VAL A 617 -39.95 -9.38 19.21
N VAL A 618 -39.35 -8.40 18.55
CA VAL A 618 -39.69 -6.97 18.74
C VAL A 618 -40.59 -6.43 17.63
N TYR A 619 -40.66 -7.12 16.49
CA TYR A 619 -41.58 -6.79 15.41
C TYR A 619 -41.86 -8.06 14.59
N GLN A 620 -43.11 -8.29 14.23
CA GLN A 620 -43.50 -9.36 13.31
C GLN A 620 -44.72 -8.93 12.50
N ALA A 621 -44.64 -9.05 11.18
CA ALA A 621 -45.72 -8.68 10.29
C ALA A 621 -45.73 -9.56 9.03
N THR A 622 -46.88 -9.65 8.39
CA THR A 622 -47.03 -10.18 7.03
C THR A 622 -47.52 -9.04 6.13
N GLY A 623 -46.96 -8.90 4.94
CA GLY A 623 -47.31 -7.80 4.03
C GLY A 623 -47.15 -8.18 2.56
N GLU A 624 -47.71 -7.34 1.69
CA GLU A 624 -47.49 -7.43 0.24
C GLU A 624 -46.18 -6.71 -0.13
N ALA A 625 -45.48 -7.20 -1.15
CA ALA A 625 -44.21 -6.60 -1.53
C ALA A 625 -44.43 -5.28 -2.30
N GLN A 626 -43.96 -4.19 -1.72
CA GLN A 626 -43.88 -2.88 -2.38
C GLN A 626 -42.49 -2.64 -2.97
N ALA A 627 -42.35 -1.63 -3.84
CA ALA A 627 -41.08 -1.21 -4.41
C ALA A 627 -40.03 -0.89 -3.31
N GLU A 628 -40.50 -0.38 -2.17
CA GLU A 628 -39.74 -0.21 -0.94
C GLU A 628 -40.68 -0.44 0.24
N ASN A 629 -40.26 -1.25 1.20
CA ASN A 629 -41.04 -1.59 2.39
C ASN A 629 -40.34 -1.04 3.62
N THR A 630 -41.12 -0.73 4.67
CA THR A 630 -40.59 -0.04 5.85
C THR A 630 -41.05 -0.70 7.15
N ILE A 631 -40.16 -0.74 8.14
CA ILE A 631 -40.43 -1.14 9.52
C ILE A 631 -40.19 0.06 10.43
N GLU A 632 -41.18 0.42 11.24
CA GLU A 632 -41.00 1.45 12.26
C GLU A 632 -40.15 0.90 13.42
N ALA A 633 -39.03 1.57 13.69
CA ALA A 633 -38.05 1.19 14.69
C ALA A 633 -37.87 2.25 15.78
N SER A 634 -38.63 3.35 15.75
CA SER A 634 -38.57 4.45 16.72
C SER A 634 -38.75 3.99 18.17
N SER A 635 -39.61 2.99 18.41
CA SER A 635 -39.86 2.41 19.73
C SER A 635 -38.83 1.37 20.18
N TRP A 636 -37.89 0.97 19.32
CA TRP A 636 -36.89 -0.03 19.66
C TRP A 636 -35.83 0.56 20.58
N LYS A 637 -35.43 -0.21 21.59
CA LYS A 637 -34.32 0.17 22.46
C LYS A 637 -33.00 0.14 21.67
N ARG A 638 -32.01 0.91 22.11
CA ARG A 638 -30.65 0.83 21.57
C ARG A 638 -30.13 -0.60 21.67
N GLY A 639 -29.54 -1.11 20.59
CA GLY A 639 -29.07 -2.50 20.57
C GLY A 639 -28.94 -3.10 19.17
N ILE A 640 -28.55 -4.38 19.13
CA ILE A 640 -28.41 -5.15 17.89
C ILE A 640 -29.67 -5.98 17.67
N TYR A 641 -30.14 -5.99 16.42
CA TYR A 641 -31.32 -6.74 15.99
C TYR A 641 -31.00 -7.58 14.75
N TYR A 642 -31.71 -8.71 14.61
CA TYR A 642 -31.72 -9.49 13.38
C TYR A 642 -33.09 -9.37 12.72
N VAL A 643 -33.11 -8.85 11.50
CA VAL A 643 -34.30 -8.79 10.64
C VAL A 643 -34.28 -9.99 9.73
N THR A 644 -35.29 -10.85 9.85
CA THR A 644 -35.51 -12.01 9.00
C THR A 644 -36.70 -11.76 8.11
N ILE A 645 -36.53 -11.96 6.81
CA ILE A 645 -37.63 -11.87 5.85
C ILE A 645 -37.78 -13.21 5.15
N SER A 646 -38.99 -13.76 5.19
CA SER A 646 -39.37 -15.04 4.62
C SER A 646 -40.48 -14.90 3.58
N THR A 647 -40.34 -15.62 2.48
CA THR A 647 -41.33 -15.82 1.40
C THR A 647 -41.32 -17.30 1.02
N THR A 648 -42.24 -17.73 0.16
CA THR A 648 -42.25 -19.10 -0.36
C THR A 648 -40.92 -19.42 -1.08
N GLY A 649 -40.10 -20.26 -0.46
CA GLY A 649 -38.81 -20.71 -1.02
C GLY A 649 -37.61 -19.80 -0.72
N PHE A 650 -37.76 -18.74 0.08
CA PHE A 650 -36.65 -17.86 0.45
C PHE A 650 -36.82 -17.33 1.88
N ALA A 651 -35.77 -17.48 2.71
CA ALA A 651 -35.66 -16.83 4.01
C ALA A 651 -34.24 -16.29 4.19
N LYS A 652 -34.10 -15.03 4.59
CA LYS A 652 -32.79 -14.41 4.83
C LYS A 652 -32.83 -13.52 6.06
N SER A 653 -31.82 -13.65 6.91
CA SER A 653 -31.62 -12.83 8.11
C SER A 653 -30.44 -11.90 7.93
N ILE A 654 -30.58 -10.65 8.36
CA ILE A 654 -29.54 -9.62 8.28
C ILE A 654 -29.49 -8.89 9.62
N ARG A 655 -28.27 -8.61 10.09
CA ARG A 655 -28.00 -7.87 11.32
C ARG A 655 -28.11 -6.36 11.06
N ILE A 656 -28.72 -5.63 11.99
CA ILE A 656 -28.80 -4.16 12.01
C ILE A 656 -28.51 -3.62 13.42
N ILE A 657 -28.16 -2.34 13.53
CA ILE A 657 -27.82 -1.67 14.80
C ILE A 657 -28.77 -0.48 15.02
N LYS A 658 -29.45 -0.42 16.16
CA LYS A 658 -30.27 0.72 16.60
C LYS A 658 -29.43 1.60 17.53
N ASN A 659 -29.18 2.84 17.11
CA ASN A 659 -28.35 3.83 17.82
C ASN A 659 -29.11 4.67 18.84
#